data_AF-A0A5N5IN99-F1
#
_entry.id   AF-A0A5N5IN99-F1
#
_cell.length_a   1.000
_cell.length_b   1.000
_cell.length_c   1.000
_cell.angle_alpha   90.00
_cell.angle_beta   90.00
_cell.angle_gamma   90.00
#
_symmetry.space_group_name_H-M   'P 1'
#
loop_
_entity.id
_entity.type
_entity.pdbx_description
1 polymer ?
#
loop_
_entity_poly.entity_id
_entity_poly.type
_entity_poly.pdbx_seq_one_letter_code
_entity_poly.pdbx_strand_id
1 'polypeptide(L)'
;MEAKFNRREFIELVGIGSAGLSFSPLLLSGCDSKDPSVPFGVWKEMIAALEQSPDHLPGRRNTLVAAKDPKAMAEFVRDSLQMIPEVGQFLHNANRWSLYGTEGALRCGLATPREKAEILKDMLIEAGFEAKVVLEATEITEEDAKHIVFRENSAAFAPPISKKQLKKWKRLLGANDTNGSVHQIPGLDEKCTQLADELVSQLDEKQYAAIRPNSFRFHKNEVPSVVYVQDGTEKYAHVFDSRVAVGQLHPSNKGNMFKDAPKISEVREEDIKISLTYRTAIDYWEERELLSGTWKLSDLTGSTMQILFMKNMDFTQQATKSISDISTFTPCFSYQKFDTDLSFMEERSLVGEPISLEGDEILQHIVVQEDNAKPGDISRVKSIEVKAHPMTFPKVKLELFPKDKSGAIVEGLSAANFTITDNGKTMNGWLEQNVLSPRIMLLYDTSLSMPVEYRGDGARDFSESLEEMVKEMYPHARVTSKATTSNIYTSLLKAKQSSQDLILYATDGHNDDQFQTEYKDVYESGPPAILLNVYNVDTFYKHLRENFEFKEIPADDQEKTKTEIQKIISQMSFPPYVLTYHSFEEEKEHRINVSIKERGISDEATITFPPPNDLYLGERIIGLYVEISWRNNKIKRTLAGWDNYLDKDRITPSRKYIDDVHEMMLGGAMLAFEREAPTLSVRLSEYLRSLLSNEEWFMAQQANDTQKAVDALEKGTLGYPPLLLTMMQPLSGHTTGESVTYPTQFRSCLLRMKAGYYQNKSKVLFDYLPTAKYTSISKSGSKRDNLYETIKKTAQFAFLEESEFDDSAVKQLEGHELVCLHNIRNEPEYGYNILKSKHKVFQNRIFRENQLSFFEKKMTVTSYYEVDKNTGELRGVLPDGSGGGSSSTIEQLKALDNVIKEYQKVLAGIQLMMMIPGAATSAAPIVALYSMTLVKLYAFATEAIILMNPDKLEGQVNMALKELACNVYKSIIMTFIGKMGTGKAQGVINTMDGLENLIAMSGGNFSFLPCPSA
;
A
#
# COMPACT_ATOMS: atom_id res chain seq x y z
N MET A 1 -8.46 -44.34 23.09
CA MET A 1 -8.50 -43.48 21.89
C MET A 1 -9.04 -42.12 22.32
N GLU A 2 -8.19 -41.12 22.41
CA GLU A 2 -8.66 -39.74 22.59
C GLU A 2 -9.21 -39.23 21.26
N ALA A 3 -10.36 -38.54 21.28
CA ALA A 3 -10.98 -38.03 20.06
C ALA A 3 -10.13 -36.90 19.49
N LYS A 4 -9.59 -37.11 18.27
CA LYS A 4 -8.67 -36.19 17.59
C LYS A 4 -9.17 -34.74 17.63
N PHE A 5 -8.23 -33.84 17.90
CA PHE A 5 -8.36 -32.40 17.69
C PHE A 5 -8.69 -32.10 16.21
N ASN A 6 -9.53 -31.11 15.96
CA ASN A 6 -9.98 -30.73 14.62
C ASN A 6 -9.44 -29.34 14.24
N ARG A 7 -8.74 -29.25 13.10
CA ARG A 7 -8.27 -27.97 12.50
C ARG A 7 -9.36 -26.90 12.49
N ARG A 8 -10.61 -27.28 12.18
CA ARG A 8 -11.76 -26.37 12.18
C ARG A 8 -12.06 -25.80 13.57
N GLU A 9 -12.11 -26.64 14.61
CA GLU A 9 -12.37 -26.21 16.00
C GLU A 9 -11.35 -25.17 16.50
N PHE A 10 -10.11 -25.18 15.97
CA PHE A 10 -9.07 -24.22 16.34
C PHE A 10 -9.04 -22.97 15.47
N ILE A 11 -9.33 -23.04 14.16
CA ILE A 11 -9.52 -21.81 13.37
C ILE A 11 -10.75 -21.06 13.90
N GLU A 12 -11.81 -21.80 14.23
CA GLU A 12 -12.95 -21.26 14.99
C GLU A 12 -12.49 -20.74 16.36
N LEU A 13 -11.59 -21.39 17.09
CA LEU A 13 -11.07 -20.81 18.34
C LEU A 13 -10.13 -19.60 18.16
N VAL A 14 -9.39 -19.44 17.06
CA VAL A 14 -8.64 -18.19 16.83
C VAL A 14 -9.63 -17.06 16.55
N GLY A 15 -10.67 -17.34 15.77
CA GLY A 15 -11.67 -16.34 15.44
C GLY A 15 -12.62 -15.97 16.59
N ILE A 16 -13.18 -16.96 17.28
CA ILE A 16 -13.99 -16.72 18.47
C ILE A 16 -13.10 -16.36 19.67
N GLY A 17 -11.81 -16.70 19.59
CA GLY A 17 -10.75 -16.31 20.53
C GLY A 17 -10.35 -14.85 20.49
N SER A 18 -10.91 -14.14 19.53
CA SER A 18 -11.01 -12.69 19.52
C SER A 18 -12.50 -12.27 19.70
N ALA A 19 -13.49 -12.98 19.15
CA ALA A 19 -14.93 -12.66 19.29
C ALA A 19 -15.56 -12.63 20.70
N GLY A 20 -15.21 -13.53 21.61
CA GLY A 20 -16.03 -13.80 22.80
C GLY A 20 -15.77 -12.88 24.00
N LEU A 21 -15.99 -11.58 23.83
CA LEU A 21 -16.07 -10.62 24.95
C LEU A 21 -17.46 -9.95 25.04
N SER A 22 -18.49 -10.69 24.59
CA SER A 22 -19.86 -10.24 24.37
C SER A 22 -20.73 -10.03 25.64
N PHE A 23 -20.14 -10.00 26.84
CA PHE A 23 -20.87 -9.95 28.11
C PHE A 23 -20.68 -8.63 28.89
N SER A 24 -21.36 -7.59 28.39
CA SER A 24 -21.74 -6.34 29.07
C SER A 24 -20.65 -5.41 29.63
N PRO A 25 -20.59 -4.15 29.16
CA PRO A 25 -19.80 -3.07 29.78
C PRO A 25 -20.19 -2.72 31.23
N LEU A 26 -21.29 -3.25 31.78
CA LEU A 26 -21.62 -3.09 33.21
C LEU A 26 -20.54 -3.69 34.13
N LEU A 27 -19.75 -4.66 33.65
CA LEU A 27 -18.58 -5.18 34.38
C LEU A 27 -17.41 -4.18 34.49
N LEU A 28 -17.39 -3.10 33.68
CA LEU A 28 -16.40 -2.02 33.78
C LEU A 28 -16.83 -0.89 34.71
N SER A 29 -18.09 -0.88 35.18
CA SER A 29 -18.66 0.19 36.01
C SER A 29 -19.23 -0.27 37.36
N GLY A 30 -19.36 -1.57 37.64
CA GLY A 30 -19.72 -2.03 38.98
C GLY A 30 -19.70 -3.53 39.25
N CYS A 31 -18.56 -4.04 39.74
CA CYS A 31 -18.46 -5.17 40.70
C CYS A 31 -17.05 -5.29 41.29
N ASP A 32 -16.92 -5.74 42.55
CA ASP A 32 -15.65 -5.99 43.26
C ASP A 32 -14.86 -7.23 42.75
N SER A 33 -15.11 -7.68 41.52
CA SER A 33 -14.40 -8.79 40.88
C SER A 33 -13.10 -8.30 40.23
N LYS A 34 -11.96 -8.72 40.78
CA LYS A 34 -10.64 -8.48 40.18
C LYS A 34 -10.54 -9.11 38.78
N ASP A 35 -9.87 -8.40 37.88
CA ASP A 35 -9.49 -8.77 36.51
C ASP A 35 -10.60 -9.04 35.48
N PRO A 36 -11.15 -7.98 34.84
CA PRO A 36 -11.62 -8.04 33.45
C PRO A 36 -10.41 -8.02 32.48
N SER A 37 -9.51 -9.01 32.57
CA SER A 37 -8.26 -9.04 31.80
C SER A 37 -8.48 -9.43 30.33
N VAL A 38 -7.96 -8.63 29.38
CA VAL A 38 -7.88 -9.04 27.96
C VAL A 38 -6.96 -10.26 27.81
N PRO A 39 -7.30 -11.24 26.97
CA PRO A 39 -6.73 -12.58 27.04
C PRO A 39 -5.34 -12.75 26.38
N PHE A 40 -4.45 -11.76 26.51
CA PHE A 40 -3.06 -11.85 26.05
C PHE A 40 -2.34 -13.11 26.59
N GLY A 41 -2.62 -13.49 27.84
CA GLY A 41 -2.12 -14.75 28.42
C GLY A 41 -2.61 -16.02 27.69
N VAL A 42 -3.82 -16.01 27.15
CA VAL A 42 -4.35 -17.12 26.34
C VAL A 42 -3.69 -17.14 24.96
N TRP A 43 -3.50 -16.00 24.31
CA TRP A 43 -2.80 -15.95 23.01
C TRP A 43 -1.33 -16.40 23.14
N LYS A 44 -0.65 -16.07 24.25
CA LYS A 44 0.67 -16.64 24.60
C LYS A 44 0.62 -18.16 24.74
N GLU A 45 -0.37 -18.71 25.46
CA GLU A 45 -0.58 -20.16 25.55
C GLU A 45 -0.92 -20.82 24.19
N MET A 46 -1.58 -20.10 23.27
CA MET A 46 -1.95 -20.57 21.93
C MET A 46 -0.75 -20.57 20.96
N ILE A 47 0.08 -19.52 20.95
CA ILE A 47 1.31 -19.46 20.15
C ILE A 47 2.26 -20.58 20.57
N ALA A 48 2.49 -20.77 21.87
CA ALA A 48 3.34 -21.85 22.38
C ALA A 48 2.82 -23.26 22.01
N ALA A 49 1.51 -23.42 21.75
CA ALA A 49 0.95 -24.67 21.22
C ALA A 49 1.06 -24.78 19.69
N LEU A 50 0.89 -23.68 18.95
CA LEU A 50 1.11 -23.62 17.50
C LEU A 50 2.56 -23.94 17.13
N GLU A 51 3.53 -23.42 17.88
CA GLU A 51 4.96 -23.68 17.71
C GLU A 51 5.35 -25.16 17.87
N GLN A 52 4.51 -25.95 18.54
CA GLN A 52 4.65 -27.40 18.72
C GLN A 52 3.86 -28.24 17.68
N SER A 53 3.07 -27.61 16.81
CA SER A 53 2.35 -28.31 15.74
C SER A 53 3.32 -28.97 14.75
N PRO A 54 3.02 -30.15 14.18
CA PRO A 54 3.86 -30.76 13.16
C PRO A 54 4.11 -29.87 11.95
N ASP A 55 3.17 -29.01 11.55
CA ASP A 55 3.32 -28.05 10.44
C ASP A 55 4.07 -26.76 10.83
N HIS A 56 4.38 -26.52 12.10
CA HIS A 56 5.18 -25.35 12.50
C HIS A 56 6.68 -25.65 12.39
N LEU A 57 7.15 -25.88 11.16
CA LEU A 57 8.47 -26.45 10.86
C LEU A 57 9.66 -25.69 11.51
N PRO A 58 9.69 -24.34 11.63
CA PRO A 58 10.76 -23.64 12.35
C PRO A 58 10.78 -23.96 13.86
N GLY A 59 9.61 -24.09 14.49
CA GLY A 59 9.48 -24.47 15.90
C GLY A 59 9.85 -25.95 16.13
N ARG A 60 9.43 -26.83 15.21
CA ARG A 60 9.82 -28.23 15.17
C ARG A 60 11.34 -28.40 15.03
N ARG A 61 11.98 -27.68 14.10
CA ARG A 61 13.43 -27.61 13.92
C ARG A 61 14.13 -27.31 15.26
N ASN A 62 13.79 -26.18 15.87
CA ASN A 62 14.46 -25.71 17.09
C ASN A 62 14.24 -26.66 18.27
N THR A 63 13.05 -27.26 18.38
CA THR A 63 12.75 -28.30 19.38
C THR A 63 13.62 -29.55 19.20
N LEU A 64 13.82 -30.00 17.96
CA LEU A 64 14.60 -31.20 17.65
C LEU A 64 16.11 -30.97 17.82
N VAL A 65 16.61 -29.78 17.44
CA VAL A 65 17.99 -29.34 17.71
C VAL A 65 18.28 -29.36 19.22
N ALA A 66 17.39 -28.76 20.03
CA ALA A 66 17.52 -28.76 21.49
C ALA A 66 17.44 -30.17 22.11
N ALA A 67 16.65 -31.08 21.52
CA ALA A 67 16.52 -32.46 21.98
C ALA A 67 17.72 -33.36 21.62
N LYS A 68 18.57 -32.96 20.67
CA LYS A 68 19.79 -33.67 20.24
C LYS A 68 19.55 -35.13 19.82
N ASP A 69 18.45 -35.40 19.11
CA ASP A 69 18.13 -36.71 18.50
C ASP A 69 18.31 -36.68 16.96
N PRO A 70 19.46 -37.14 16.42
CA PRO A 70 19.70 -37.21 14.97
C PRO A 70 18.65 -37.97 14.18
N LYS A 71 18.03 -38.99 14.78
CA LYS A 71 16.99 -39.78 14.12
C LYS A 71 15.74 -38.94 13.92
N ALA A 72 15.27 -38.30 14.99
CA ALA A 72 14.08 -37.44 14.91
C ALA A 72 14.28 -36.21 14.02
N MET A 73 15.50 -35.66 13.93
CA MET A 73 15.85 -34.61 12.96
C MET A 73 15.75 -35.12 11.51
N ALA A 74 16.33 -36.29 11.21
CA ALA A 74 16.33 -36.86 9.87
C ALA A 74 14.93 -37.25 9.39
N GLU A 75 14.13 -37.90 10.25
CA GLU A 75 12.73 -38.24 9.96
C GLU A 75 11.90 -36.97 9.73
N PHE A 76 12.08 -35.92 10.54
CA PHE A 76 11.44 -34.62 10.35
C PHE A 76 11.74 -34.00 8.98
N VAL A 77 13.01 -33.79 8.64
CA VAL A 77 13.40 -33.11 7.39
C VAL A 77 12.99 -33.90 6.14
N ARG A 78 13.09 -35.23 6.21
CA ARG A 78 12.74 -36.13 5.11
C ARG A 78 11.23 -36.15 4.86
N ASP A 79 10.42 -36.30 5.92
CA ASP A 79 9.00 -36.65 5.80
C ASP A 79 8.03 -35.46 6.03
N SER A 80 8.49 -34.33 6.58
CA SER A 80 7.65 -33.15 6.89
C SER A 80 7.73 -32.01 5.86
N LEU A 81 8.69 -32.10 4.93
CA LEU A 81 8.89 -31.15 3.83
C LEU A 81 8.45 -31.79 2.50
N GLN A 82 7.62 -31.11 1.73
CA GLN A 82 7.31 -31.52 0.36
C GLN A 82 8.55 -31.35 -0.52
N MET A 83 8.80 -32.33 -1.40
CA MET A 83 9.91 -32.25 -2.35
C MET A 83 9.47 -31.53 -3.63
N ILE A 84 10.27 -30.57 -4.09
CA ILE A 84 10.07 -29.89 -5.39
C ILE A 84 11.21 -30.22 -6.38
N PRO A 85 10.89 -30.58 -7.64
CA PRO A 85 11.86 -30.81 -8.71
C PRO A 85 12.06 -29.56 -9.60
N GLU A 86 13.11 -29.50 -10.41
CA GLU A 86 13.46 -28.39 -11.31
C GLU A 86 12.62 -28.36 -12.60
N VAL A 87 12.07 -27.20 -12.98
CA VAL A 87 11.24 -27.04 -14.20
C VAL A 87 11.99 -27.49 -15.47
N GLY A 88 11.44 -28.49 -16.16
CA GLY A 88 12.01 -29.04 -17.39
C GLY A 88 13.16 -30.04 -17.20
N GLN A 89 13.92 -29.94 -16.10
CA GLN A 89 15.08 -30.81 -15.80
C GLN A 89 14.80 -31.88 -14.73
N PHE A 90 13.67 -31.80 -14.04
CA PHE A 90 13.24 -32.70 -12.97
C PHE A 90 14.24 -32.80 -11.82
N LEU A 91 15.12 -33.78 -11.78
CA LEU A 91 16.09 -33.99 -10.70
C LEU A 91 17.55 -33.98 -11.19
N HIS A 92 17.80 -33.44 -12.39
CA HIS A 92 19.14 -33.37 -12.99
C HIS A 92 20.17 -32.67 -12.08
N ASN A 93 19.79 -31.54 -11.48
CA ASN A 93 20.65 -30.76 -10.58
C ASN A 93 20.36 -31.02 -9.09
N ALA A 94 19.69 -32.13 -8.73
CA ALA A 94 19.33 -32.44 -7.34
C ALA A 94 20.54 -32.47 -6.38
N ASN A 95 21.75 -32.67 -6.91
CA ASN A 95 23.02 -32.62 -6.18
C ASN A 95 23.37 -31.22 -5.61
N ARG A 96 22.82 -30.13 -6.16
CA ARG A 96 23.23 -28.73 -5.85
C ARG A 96 22.13 -27.68 -5.89
N TRP A 97 21.02 -27.92 -6.58
CA TRP A 97 20.01 -26.89 -6.87
C TRP A 97 19.24 -26.44 -5.62
N SER A 98 19.00 -25.13 -5.54
CA SER A 98 18.33 -24.42 -4.46
C SER A 98 17.37 -23.40 -5.09
N LEU A 99 16.27 -23.08 -4.41
CA LEU A 99 15.23 -22.18 -4.91
C LEU A 99 14.76 -21.18 -3.85
N TYR A 100 14.57 -21.62 -2.61
CA TYR A 100 14.06 -20.81 -1.50
C TYR A 100 15.10 -20.63 -0.39
N GLY A 101 16.07 -21.54 -0.28
CA GLY A 101 17.01 -21.58 0.83
C GLY A 101 16.41 -22.25 2.06
N THR A 102 17.25 -22.54 3.05
CA THR A 102 16.87 -23.37 4.21
C THR A 102 15.74 -22.74 5.04
N GLU A 103 15.79 -21.43 5.30
CA GLU A 103 14.74 -20.70 6.03
C GLU A 103 13.43 -20.61 5.23
N GLY A 104 13.50 -20.23 3.94
CA GLY A 104 12.33 -20.14 3.08
C GLY A 104 11.61 -21.48 2.92
N ALA A 105 12.37 -22.57 2.76
CA ALA A 105 11.86 -23.92 2.69
C ALA A 105 11.21 -24.38 4.01
N LEU A 106 11.75 -24.00 5.16
CA LEU A 106 11.14 -24.23 6.47
C LEU A 106 9.87 -23.38 6.67
N ARG A 107 9.80 -22.17 6.11
CA ARG A 107 8.64 -21.29 6.23
C ARG A 107 7.42 -21.82 5.47
N CYS A 108 7.60 -22.20 4.20
CA CYS A 108 6.52 -22.67 3.32
C CYS A 108 6.28 -24.20 3.33
N GLY A 109 7.28 -24.98 3.77
CA GLY A 109 7.21 -26.44 3.76
C GLY A 109 7.60 -27.13 2.45
N LEU A 110 8.11 -26.39 1.46
CA LEU A 110 8.58 -26.89 0.17
C LEU A 110 10.11 -26.84 0.10
N ALA A 111 10.78 -27.92 -0.31
CA ALA A 111 12.24 -27.98 -0.38
C ALA A 111 12.76 -28.78 -1.59
N THR A 112 13.87 -28.34 -2.21
CA THR A 112 14.64 -29.20 -3.12
C THR A 112 15.29 -30.36 -2.34
N PRO A 113 15.69 -31.46 -3.01
CA PRO A 113 16.46 -32.53 -2.37
C PRO A 113 17.76 -32.05 -1.69
N ARG A 114 18.38 -30.96 -2.19
CA ARG A 114 19.59 -30.40 -1.60
C ARG A 114 19.29 -29.47 -0.44
N GLU A 115 18.23 -28.67 -0.51
CA GLU A 115 17.77 -27.84 0.62
C GLU A 115 17.42 -28.73 1.83
N LYS A 116 16.74 -29.88 1.62
CA LYS A 116 16.56 -30.89 2.68
C LYS A 116 17.88 -31.32 3.30
N ALA A 117 18.88 -31.67 2.49
CA ALA A 117 20.18 -32.11 3.00
C ALA A 117 20.92 -31.01 3.78
N GLU A 118 20.83 -29.74 3.35
CA GLU A 118 21.40 -28.62 4.10
C GLU A 118 20.70 -28.40 5.44
N ILE A 119 19.35 -28.37 5.47
CA ILE A 119 18.56 -28.19 6.70
C ILE A 119 18.95 -29.26 7.73
N LEU A 120 19.04 -30.53 7.33
CA LEU A 120 19.44 -31.61 8.24
C LEU A 120 20.89 -31.46 8.71
N LYS A 121 21.81 -31.06 7.81
CA LYS A 121 23.21 -30.78 8.16
C LYS A 121 23.33 -29.63 9.17
N ASP A 122 22.60 -28.54 8.99
CA ASP A 122 22.58 -27.39 9.91
C ASP A 122 22.04 -27.81 11.29
N MET A 123 20.91 -28.53 11.32
CA MET A 123 20.31 -29.03 12.56
C MET A 123 21.24 -29.96 13.35
N LEU A 124 21.99 -30.83 12.67
CA LEU A 124 22.96 -31.72 13.31
C LEU A 124 24.17 -30.96 13.88
N ILE A 125 24.68 -29.97 13.14
CA ILE A 125 25.78 -29.10 13.61
C ILE A 125 25.36 -28.29 14.83
N GLU A 126 24.18 -27.66 14.82
CA GLU A 126 23.66 -26.90 15.96
C GLU A 126 23.37 -27.78 17.18
N ALA A 127 22.95 -29.03 16.97
CA ALA A 127 22.82 -30.01 18.04
C ALA A 127 24.18 -30.48 18.60
N GLY A 128 25.30 -30.19 17.92
CA GLY A 128 26.66 -30.50 18.34
C GLY A 128 27.25 -31.79 17.76
N PHE A 129 26.74 -32.27 16.63
CA PHE A 129 27.32 -33.38 15.88
C PHE A 129 28.18 -32.86 14.73
N GLU A 130 29.32 -33.50 14.47
CA GLU A 130 30.05 -33.31 13.21
C GLU A 130 29.19 -33.87 12.06
N ALA A 131 28.82 -33.04 11.08
CA ALA A 131 27.97 -33.45 9.95
C ALA A 131 28.34 -32.74 8.63
N LYS A 132 28.18 -33.44 7.50
CA LYS A 132 28.37 -32.88 6.15
C LYS A 132 27.40 -33.51 5.14
N VAL A 133 27.06 -32.74 4.09
CA VAL A 133 26.25 -33.26 2.97
C VAL A 133 27.14 -34.09 2.04
N VAL A 134 26.66 -35.28 1.70
CA VAL A 134 27.28 -36.22 0.77
C VAL A 134 26.30 -36.56 -0.37
N LEU A 135 26.85 -37.06 -1.46
CA LEU A 135 26.10 -37.56 -2.61
C LEU A 135 26.23 -39.08 -2.67
N GLU A 136 25.09 -39.75 -2.57
CA GLU A 136 24.98 -41.20 -2.53
C GLU A 136 24.83 -41.82 -3.93
N ALA A 137 25.48 -42.97 -4.15
CA ALA A 137 25.23 -43.81 -5.32
C ALA A 137 24.13 -44.85 -5.07
N THR A 138 23.01 -44.69 -5.77
CA THR A 138 21.78 -45.50 -5.64
C THR A 138 21.39 -46.18 -6.95
N GLU A 139 20.45 -47.13 -6.87
CA GLU A 139 19.76 -47.75 -8.03
C GLU A 139 18.28 -47.32 -8.10
N ILE A 140 17.95 -46.15 -7.58
CA ILE A 140 16.61 -45.55 -7.68
C ILE A 140 16.30 -45.32 -9.17
N THR A 141 15.13 -45.79 -9.64
CA THR A 141 14.71 -45.63 -11.03
C THR A 141 14.01 -44.28 -11.28
N GLU A 142 13.77 -43.94 -12.56
CA GLU A 142 12.98 -42.77 -12.91
C GLU A 142 11.56 -42.84 -12.33
N GLU A 143 10.93 -44.02 -12.35
CA GLU A 143 9.59 -44.23 -11.78
C GLU A 143 9.60 -44.21 -10.24
N ASP A 144 10.62 -44.76 -9.57
CA ASP A 144 10.79 -44.56 -8.11
C ASP A 144 10.90 -43.05 -7.79
N ALA A 145 11.71 -42.30 -8.55
CA ALA A 145 11.90 -40.87 -8.34
C ALA A 145 10.59 -40.08 -8.59
N LYS A 146 9.81 -40.43 -9.63
CA LYS A 146 8.45 -39.89 -9.82
C LYS A 146 7.54 -40.23 -8.65
N HIS A 147 7.51 -41.49 -8.20
CA HIS A 147 6.70 -41.92 -7.06
C HIS A 147 7.09 -41.24 -5.74
N ILE A 148 8.34 -40.83 -5.56
CA ILE A 148 8.81 -40.06 -4.39
C ILE A 148 8.40 -38.59 -4.49
N VAL A 149 8.59 -37.96 -5.66
CA VAL A 149 8.30 -36.53 -5.87
C VAL A 149 6.80 -36.22 -5.91
N PHE A 150 6.01 -37.02 -6.63
CA PHE A 150 4.55 -36.85 -6.73
C PHE A 150 3.78 -37.40 -5.53
N ARG A 151 4.47 -37.88 -4.49
CA ARG A 151 3.82 -38.18 -3.21
C ARG A 151 3.62 -36.87 -2.45
N GLU A 152 2.41 -36.65 -1.94
CA GLU A 152 2.17 -35.59 -0.97
C GLU A 152 2.90 -35.92 0.36
N ASN A 153 3.75 -35.01 0.80
CA ASN A 153 4.49 -35.07 2.06
C ASN A 153 4.23 -33.77 2.85
N SER A 154 2.96 -33.51 3.16
CA SER A 154 2.51 -32.33 3.90
C SER A 154 2.44 -32.61 5.40
N ALA A 155 3.08 -31.76 6.21
CA ALA A 155 2.98 -31.85 7.66
C ALA A 155 1.57 -31.43 8.12
N ALA A 156 0.95 -32.23 9.00
CA ALA A 156 -0.41 -31.99 9.43
C ALA A 156 -0.52 -30.89 10.49
N PHE A 157 -1.48 -29.96 10.32
CA PHE A 157 -1.88 -29.01 11.36
C PHE A 157 -2.49 -29.76 12.55
N ALA A 158 -1.71 -29.94 13.61
CA ALA A 158 -2.09 -30.71 14.80
C ALA A 158 -1.32 -30.23 16.08
N PRO A 159 -1.46 -28.94 16.47
CA PRO A 159 -0.93 -28.45 17.75
C PRO A 159 -1.45 -29.30 18.95
N PRO A 160 -0.64 -29.54 20.00
CA PRO A 160 -0.92 -30.51 21.07
C PRO A 160 -1.93 -29.99 22.11
N ILE A 161 -3.16 -29.71 21.68
CA ILE A 161 -4.20 -29.06 22.48
C ILE A 161 -5.22 -30.09 22.97
N SER A 162 -5.26 -30.32 24.29
CA SER A 162 -6.30 -31.15 24.90
C SER A 162 -7.68 -30.48 24.84
N LYS A 163 -8.77 -31.26 24.78
CA LYS A 163 -10.14 -30.70 24.81
C LYS A 163 -10.44 -29.92 26.10
N LYS A 164 -9.76 -30.22 27.21
CA LYS A 164 -9.81 -29.43 28.46
C LYS A 164 -9.18 -28.05 28.26
N GLN A 165 -8.03 -27.97 27.59
CA GLN A 165 -7.35 -26.72 27.27
C GLN A 165 -8.15 -25.89 26.25
N LEU A 166 -8.67 -26.53 25.20
CA LEU A 166 -9.57 -25.89 24.23
C LEU A 166 -10.82 -25.30 24.93
N LYS A 167 -11.40 -26.01 25.91
CA LYS A 167 -12.55 -25.51 26.71
C LYS A 167 -12.16 -24.43 27.72
N LYS A 168 -10.96 -24.49 28.32
CA LYS A 168 -10.40 -23.40 29.15
C LYS A 168 -10.30 -22.12 28.31
N TRP A 169 -9.67 -22.21 27.15
CA TRP A 169 -9.52 -21.10 26.22
C TRP A 169 -10.88 -20.62 25.73
N LYS A 170 -11.76 -21.47 25.19
CA LYS A 170 -13.13 -21.06 24.81
C LYS A 170 -13.82 -20.26 25.92
N ARG A 171 -13.77 -20.72 27.18
CA ARG A 171 -14.38 -19.99 28.31
C ARG A 171 -13.68 -18.66 28.64
N LEU A 172 -12.35 -18.60 28.67
CA LEU A 172 -11.59 -17.37 28.96
C LEU A 172 -11.72 -16.34 27.83
N LEU A 173 -11.92 -16.81 26.61
CA LEU A 173 -12.18 -16.04 25.42
C LEU A 173 -13.69 -15.89 25.13
N GLY A 174 -14.56 -16.16 26.13
CA GLY A 174 -16.04 -16.14 26.06
C GLY A 174 -16.72 -16.78 24.84
N ALA A 175 -16.01 -17.67 24.15
CA ALA A 175 -16.42 -18.35 22.95
C ALA A 175 -17.44 -19.46 23.24
N ASN A 176 -18.59 -19.37 22.58
CA ASN A 176 -19.60 -20.40 22.51
C ASN A 176 -19.54 -21.11 21.12
N ASP A 177 -20.45 -22.05 20.88
CA ASP A 177 -20.51 -22.80 19.61
C ASP A 177 -21.37 -22.14 18.52
N THR A 178 -21.69 -20.84 18.66
CA THR A 178 -22.41 -20.04 17.66
C THR A 178 -21.60 -18.85 17.11
N ASN A 179 -20.66 -18.30 17.87
CA ASN A 179 -20.07 -16.98 17.60
C ASN A 179 -18.90 -16.96 16.59
N GLY A 180 -18.81 -17.95 15.70
CA GLY A 180 -17.81 -17.99 14.63
C GLY A 180 -17.82 -19.32 13.88
N SER A 181 -17.51 -19.30 12.59
CA SER A 181 -17.61 -20.48 11.73
C SER A 181 -16.66 -20.43 10.53
N VAL A 182 -15.93 -21.51 10.30
CA VAL A 182 -15.08 -21.67 9.11
C VAL A 182 -15.95 -21.91 7.88
N HIS A 183 -15.77 -21.04 6.88
CA HIS A 183 -16.39 -21.18 5.57
C HIS A 183 -15.44 -21.90 4.62
N GLN A 184 -15.97 -22.89 3.92
CA GLN A 184 -15.30 -23.56 2.80
C GLN A 184 -16.00 -23.13 1.53
N ILE A 185 -15.25 -22.79 0.48
CA ILE A 185 -15.81 -22.54 -0.85
C ILE A 185 -16.32 -23.89 -1.38
N PRO A 186 -17.65 -24.07 -1.58
CA PRO A 186 -18.19 -25.35 -2.03
C PRO A 186 -17.73 -25.66 -3.46
N GLY A 187 -17.33 -26.91 -3.72
CA GLY A 187 -16.91 -27.33 -5.06
C GLY A 187 -15.69 -26.61 -5.62
N LEU A 188 -14.78 -26.05 -4.80
CA LEU A 188 -13.65 -25.24 -5.27
C LEU A 188 -12.80 -25.95 -6.34
N ASP A 189 -12.46 -27.23 -6.17
CA ASP A 189 -11.67 -27.99 -7.16
C ASP A 189 -12.46 -28.23 -8.47
N GLU A 190 -13.80 -28.36 -8.38
CA GLU A 190 -14.70 -28.46 -9.53
C GLU A 190 -14.80 -27.12 -10.28
N LYS A 191 -14.96 -26.00 -9.56
CA LYS A 191 -14.90 -24.62 -10.10
C LYS A 191 -13.57 -24.35 -10.82
N CYS A 192 -12.45 -24.69 -10.16
CA CYS A 192 -11.10 -24.59 -10.71
C CYS A 192 -10.92 -25.41 -11.99
N THR A 193 -11.47 -26.64 -12.01
CA THR A 193 -11.43 -27.53 -13.19
C THR A 193 -12.27 -26.98 -14.34
N GLN A 194 -13.50 -26.55 -14.08
CA GLN A 194 -14.40 -25.99 -15.10
C GLN A 194 -13.80 -24.74 -15.78
N LEU A 195 -13.22 -23.82 -15.00
CA LEU A 195 -12.56 -22.63 -15.55
C LEU A 195 -11.29 -23.00 -16.35
N ALA A 196 -10.51 -23.98 -15.89
CA ALA A 196 -9.35 -24.46 -16.64
C ALA A 196 -9.75 -25.12 -17.96
N ASP A 197 -10.78 -25.96 -17.96
CA ASP A 197 -11.34 -26.60 -19.16
C ASP A 197 -11.83 -25.55 -20.17
N GLU A 198 -12.59 -24.54 -19.72
CA GLU A 198 -13.08 -23.46 -20.58
C GLU A 198 -11.92 -22.70 -21.24
N LEU A 199 -10.97 -22.18 -20.46
CA LEU A 199 -9.88 -21.37 -20.97
C LEU A 199 -8.93 -22.18 -21.87
N VAL A 200 -8.61 -23.42 -21.50
CA VAL A 200 -7.67 -24.28 -22.27
C VAL A 200 -8.31 -24.82 -23.55
N SER A 201 -9.63 -24.97 -23.61
CA SER A 201 -10.34 -25.37 -24.84
C SER A 201 -10.12 -24.40 -26.02
N GLN A 202 -9.75 -23.14 -25.74
CA GLN A 202 -9.55 -22.10 -26.73
C GLN A 202 -8.10 -21.97 -27.24
N LEU A 203 -7.17 -22.85 -26.82
CA LEU A 203 -5.73 -22.70 -27.10
C LEU A 203 -5.22 -23.61 -28.23
N ASP A 204 -4.48 -23.04 -29.19
CA ASP A 204 -3.81 -23.76 -30.28
C ASP A 204 -2.34 -24.10 -29.94
N GLU A 205 -1.68 -24.94 -30.76
CA GLU A 205 -0.30 -25.40 -30.53
C GLU A 205 0.72 -24.24 -30.38
N LYS A 206 0.44 -23.06 -30.95
CA LYS A 206 1.29 -21.87 -30.80
C LYS A 206 1.34 -21.36 -29.36
N GLN A 207 0.22 -21.40 -28.63
CA GLN A 207 0.12 -20.90 -27.26
C GLN A 207 0.87 -21.82 -26.28
N TYR A 208 0.90 -23.13 -26.53
CA TYR A 208 1.74 -24.07 -25.77
C TYR A 208 3.24 -23.97 -26.12
N ALA A 209 3.64 -23.29 -27.20
CA ALA A 209 5.01 -23.33 -27.70
C ALA A 209 6.06 -22.84 -26.69
N ALA A 210 5.73 -21.84 -25.86
CA ALA A 210 6.62 -21.29 -24.83
C ALA A 210 6.77 -22.20 -23.58
N ILE A 211 5.79 -23.07 -23.31
CA ILE A 211 5.81 -23.97 -22.15
C ILE A 211 6.92 -25.03 -22.32
N ARG A 212 7.64 -25.32 -21.23
CA ARG A 212 8.70 -26.34 -21.20
C ARG A 212 8.10 -27.73 -20.93
N PRO A 213 8.47 -28.76 -21.71
CA PRO A 213 8.19 -30.15 -21.34
C PRO A 213 9.21 -30.63 -20.29
N ASN A 214 8.86 -31.64 -19.51
CA ASN A 214 9.76 -32.22 -18.51
C ASN A 214 10.56 -33.38 -19.10
N SER A 215 11.88 -33.39 -18.86
CA SER A 215 12.80 -34.41 -19.38
C SER A 215 13.11 -35.55 -18.40
N PHE A 216 12.45 -35.58 -17.23
CA PHE A 216 12.56 -36.57 -16.14
C PHE A 216 13.97 -37.04 -15.74
N ARG A 217 15.00 -36.25 -16.05
CA ARG A 217 16.40 -36.55 -15.74
C ARG A 217 16.59 -36.69 -14.24
N PHE A 218 17.30 -37.76 -13.84
CA PHE A 218 17.67 -38.05 -12.46
C PHE A 218 19.08 -38.64 -12.43
N HIS A 219 19.90 -38.19 -11.48
CA HIS A 219 21.24 -38.73 -11.26
C HIS A 219 21.23 -39.66 -10.05
N LYS A 220 20.88 -40.93 -10.27
CA LYS A 220 20.91 -41.98 -9.24
C LYS A 220 22.26 -42.10 -8.51
N ASN A 221 23.36 -41.70 -9.17
CA ASN A 221 24.72 -41.70 -8.61
C ASN A 221 25.04 -40.46 -7.74
N GLU A 222 24.10 -39.52 -7.60
CA GLU A 222 24.31 -38.23 -6.94
C GLU A 222 23.12 -37.79 -6.08
N VAL A 223 22.53 -38.71 -5.32
CA VAL A 223 21.37 -38.43 -4.45
C VAL A 223 21.83 -37.76 -3.15
N PRO A 224 21.32 -36.59 -2.76
CA PRO A 224 21.71 -35.94 -1.50
C PRO A 224 21.41 -36.80 -0.27
N SER A 225 22.35 -36.79 0.67
CA SER A 225 22.24 -37.41 2.00
C SER A 225 23.18 -36.68 2.97
N VAL A 226 23.05 -36.93 4.28
CA VAL A 226 23.94 -36.35 5.29
C VAL A 226 24.69 -37.47 6.00
N VAL A 227 26.02 -37.33 6.13
CA VAL A 227 26.81 -38.15 7.07
C VAL A 227 27.04 -37.34 8.34
N TYR A 228 26.94 -38.00 9.50
CA TYR A 228 27.22 -37.41 10.80
C TYR A 228 27.94 -38.40 11.73
N VAL A 229 28.73 -37.90 12.67
CA VAL A 229 29.44 -38.72 13.66
C VAL A 229 28.59 -38.87 14.92
N GLN A 230 28.31 -40.10 15.32
CA GLN A 230 27.65 -40.43 16.59
C GLN A 230 28.43 -41.55 17.29
N ASP A 231 28.76 -41.36 18.57
CA ASP A 231 29.52 -42.31 19.38
C ASP A 231 30.84 -42.74 18.71
N GLY A 232 31.54 -41.79 18.09
CA GLY A 232 32.79 -42.01 17.34
C GLY A 232 32.63 -42.78 16.02
N THR A 233 31.40 -43.01 15.56
CA THR A 233 31.09 -43.81 14.36
C THR A 233 30.32 -42.97 13.34
N GLU A 234 30.66 -43.06 12.04
CA GLU A 234 29.82 -42.46 10.99
C GLU A 234 28.43 -43.09 10.95
N LYS A 235 27.42 -42.25 10.73
CA LYS A 235 26.01 -42.58 10.51
C LYS A 235 25.52 -41.80 9.29
N TYR A 236 24.62 -42.39 8.52
CA TYR A 236 24.09 -41.77 7.30
C TYR A 236 22.58 -41.51 7.44
N ALA A 237 22.13 -40.39 6.89
CA ALA A 237 20.72 -39.98 6.86
C ALA A 237 20.32 -39.63 5.44
N HIS A 238 19.56 -40.53 4.83
CA HIS A 238 19.05 -40.39 3.47
C HIS A 238 17.78 -39.53 3.45
N VAL A 239 17.80 -38.40 2.75
CA VAL A 239 16.73 -37.37 2.79
C VAL A 239 15.73 -37.44 1.62
N PHE A 240 15.91 -38.39 0.70
CA PHE A 240 15.13 -38.51 -0.54
C PHE A 240 14.01 -39.55 -0.42
N ASP A 241 14.33 -40.83 -0.22
CA ASP A 241 13.35 -41.91 -0.01
C ASP A 241 13.05 -42.13 1.49
N SER A 242 11.78 -42.04 1.87
CA SER A 242 11.32 -42.29 3.24
C SER A 242 11.36 -43.75 3.69
N ARG A 243 11.60 -44.69 2.78
CA ARG A 243 11.74 -46.13 3.08
C ARG A 243 13.09 -46.49 3.73
N VAL A 244 14.08 -45.60 3.71
CA VAL A 244 15.41 -45.83 4.29
C VAL A 244 15.39 -45.65 5.81
N ALA A 245 16.07 -46.51 6.56
CA ALA A 245 16.25 -46.35 8.00
C ALA A 245 17.34 -45.31 8.30
N VAL A 246 17.11 -44.40 9.26
CA VAL A 246 18.16 -43.45 9.68
C VAL A 246 19.32 -44.20 10.34
N GLY A 247 20.54 -43.73 10.07
CA GLY A 247 21.79 -44.39 10.40
C GLY A 247 22.33 -45.28 9.27
N GLN A 248 21.61 -45.38 8.15
CA GLN A 248 21.96 -46.23 7.00
C GLN A 248 21.93 -45.45 5.68
N LEU A 249 22.73 -45.94 4.73
CA LEU A 249 22.65 -45.59 3.31
C LEU A 249 21.41 -46.27 2.67
N HIS A 250 21.00 -45.81 1.49
CA HIS A 250 19.88 -46.40 0.75
C HIS A 250 20.14 -47.89 0.46
N PRO A 251 19.18 -48.83 0.66
CA PRO A 251 19.41 -50.27 0.53
C PRO A 251 19.94 -50.78 -0.82
N SER A 252 19.88 -49.97 -1.88
CA SER A 252 20.52 -50.28 -3.17
C SER A 252 22.04 -50.10 -3.18
N ASN A 253 22.60 -49.30 -2.27
CA ASN A 253 23.99 -48.88 -2.26
C ASN A 253 24.90 -49.98 -1.67
N LYS A 254 24.96 -51.12 -2.38
CA LYS A 254 25.66 -52.34 -1.97
C LYS A 254 27.18 -52.19 -1.81
N GLY A 255 27.75 -51.06 -2.23
CA GLY A 255 29.17 -50.73 -2.11
C GLY A 255 29.50 -49.67 -1.05
N ASN A 256 28.52 -49.16 -0.29
CA ASN A 256 28.66 -47.99 0.58
C ASN A 256 29.30 -46.78 -0.13
N MET A 257 28.98 -46.59 -1.41
CA MET A 257 29.58 -45.58 -2.25
C MET A 257 28.90 -44.22 -2.06
N PHE A 258 29.69 -43.24 -1.63
CA PHE A 258 29.32 -41.84 -1.59
C PHE A 258 30.53 -40.96 -1.93
N LYS A 259 30.27 -39.68 -2.18
CA LYS A 259 31.30 -38.64 -2.31
C LYS A 259 30.85 -37.37 -1.59
N ASP A 260 31.79 -36.50 -1.23
CA ASP A 260 31.47 -35.19 -0.69
C ASP A 260 30.68 -34.37 -1.71
N ALA A 261 29.64 -33.69 -1.24
CA ALA A 261 28.77 -32.90 -2.12
C ALA A 261 29.44 -31.58 -2.52
N PRO A 262 29.20 -31.05 -3.73
CA PRO A 262 29.63 -29.70 -4.09
C PRO A 262 28.96 -28.68 -3.17
N LYS A 263 29.42 -27.43 -3.15
CA LYS A 263 28.66 -26.34 -2.51
C LYS A 263 27.25 -26.28 -3.12
N ILE A 264 26.22 -26.11 -2.29
CA ILE A 264 24.86 -25.80 -2.76
C ILE A 264 24.90 -24.55 -3.65
N SER A 265 24.12 -24.53 -4.73
CA SER A 265 23.90 -23.32 -5.50
C SER A 265 23.26 -22.27 -4.61
N GLU A 266 23.92 -21.12 -4.46
CA GLU A 266 23.35 -19.99 -3.73
C GLU A 266 22.00 -19.62 -4.35
N VAL A 267 20.99 -19.43 -3.49
CA VAL A 267 19.73 -18.81 -3.93
C VAL A 267 20.12 -17.45 -4.49
N ARG A 268 19.74 -17.17 -5.74
CA ARG A 268 20.06 -15.87 -6.35
C ARG A 268 19.37 -14.79 -5.53
N GLU A 269 20.18 -13.98 -4.86
CA GLU A 269 19.71 -12.78 -4.20
C GLU A 269 19.23 -11.75 -5.23
N GLU A 270 18.19 -11.00 -4.87
CA GLU A 270 17.54 -10.05 -5.77
C GLU A 270 17.33 -8.71 -5.07
N ASP A 271 17.76 -7.64 -5.73
CA ASP A 271 17.45 -6.28 -5.36
C ASP A 271 16.03 -5.94 -5.85
N ILE A 272 15.13 -5.70 -4.90
CA ILE A 272 13.75 -5.29 -5.12
C ILE A 272 13.67 -3.78 -4.84
N LYS A 273 13.63 -2.94 -5.88
CA LYS A 273 13.34 -1.51 -5.73
C LYS A 273 11.82 -1.31 -5.65
N ILE A 274 11.36 -0.64 -4.61
CA ILE A 274 9.98 -0.13 -4.50
C ILE A 274 10.05 1.40 -4.56
N SER A 275 9.25 2.01 -5.43
CA SER A 275 9.11 3.47 -5.53
C SER A 275 7.64 3.89 -5.47
N LEU A 276 7.38 4.93 -4.70
CA LEU A 276 6.14 5.68 -4.64
C LEU A 276 6.31 6.91 -5.55
N THR A 277 5.43 7.09 -6.53
CA THR A 277 5.50 8.21 -7.48
C THR A 277 4.16 8.94 -7.62
N TYR A 278 4.19 10.19 -8.08
CA TYR A 278 3.02 11.05 -8.18
C TYR A 278 2.98 11.93 -9.43
N ARG A 279 1.79 12.50 -9.70
CA ARG A 279 1.52 13.45 -10.80
C ARG A 279 0.55 14.54 -10.34
N THR A 280 0.75 15.78 -10.78
CA THR A 280 -0.09 16.95 -10.41
C THR A 280 -1.07 17.35 -11.52
N ALA A 281 -2.11 18.13 -11.21
CA ALA A 281 -3.08 18.59 -12.21
C ALA A 281 -2.47 19.51 -13.28
N ILE A 282 -1.42 20.25 -12.92
CA ILE A 282 -0.66 21.10 -13.86
C ILE A 282 0.34 20.28 -14.69
N ASP A 283 1.12 19.38 -14.08
CA ASP A 283 2.20 18.63 -14.75
C ASP A 283 1.91 17.13 -14.89
N TYR A 284 0.66 16.78 -15.22
CA TYR A 284 0.22 15.40 -15.36
C TYR A 284 0.99 14.56 -16.39
N TRP A 285 1.77 15.16 -17.30
CA TRP A 285 2.65 14.41 -18.21
C TRP A 285 3.99 13.99 -17.57
N GLU A 286 4.52 14.80 -16.65
CA GLU A 286 5.68 14.44 -15.85
C GLU A 286 5.30 13.42 -14.76
N GLU A 287 6.27 12.73 -14.18
CA GLU A 287 6.07 11.92 -12.99
C GLU A 287 7.25 12.10 -12.04
N ARG A 288 6.93 12.36 -10.78
CA ARG A 288 7.92 12.71 -9.73
C ARG A 288 7.95 11.58 -8.70
N GLU A 289 9.13 11.27 -8.15
CA GLU A 289 9.27 10.29 -7.06
C GLU A 289 8.93 10.98 -5.73
N LEU A 290 8.21 10.30 -4.83
CA LEU A 290 7.97 10.76 -3.44
C LEU A 290 8.91 10.07 -2.45
N LEU A 291 9.16 8.78 -2.69
CA LEU A 291 10.00 7.93 -1.85
C LEU A 291 10.41 6.71 -2.66
N SER A 292 11.67 6.30 -2.58
CA SER A 292 12.07 4.97 -3.03
C SER A 292 13.11 4.32 -2.13
N GLY A 293 13.11 2.99 -2.14
CA GLY A 293 14.05 2.16 -1.41
C GLY A 293 14.37 0.88 -2.17
N THR A 294 15.41 0.17 -1.75
CA THR A 294 15.81 -1.12 -2.35
C THR A 294 16.17 -2.10 -1.25
N TRP A 295 15.56 -3.29 -1.29
CA TRP A 295 15.73 -4.34 -0.28
C TRP A 295 16.19 -5.64 -0.94
N LYS A 296 16.80 -6.52 -0.14
CA LYS A 296 17.06 -7.90 -0.56
C LYS A 296 15.77 -8.72 -0.51
N LEU A 297 15.63 -9.68 -1.42
CA LEU A 297 14.49 -10.58 -1.45
C LEU A 297 14.52 -11.58 -0.28
N SER A 298 15.69 -11.90 0.26
CA SER A 298 15.83 -12.57 1.56
C SER A 298 15.21 -11.76 2.71
N ASP A 299 15.59 -10.48 2.85
CA ASP A 299 15.02 -9.57 3.86
C ASP A 299 13.49 -9.44 3.72
N LEU A 300 12.98 -9.30 2.49
CA LEU A 300 11.52 -9.21 2.27
C LEU A 300 10.77 -10.53 2.48
N THR A 301 11.41 -11.70 2.41
CA THR A 301 10.69 -12.98 2.54
C THR A 301 10.13 -13.15 3.95
N GLY A 302 8.79 -13.25 4.04
CA GLY A 302 8.05 -13.33 5.29
C GLY A 302 7.77 -11.98 5.95
N SER A 303 8.00 -10.86 5.25
CA SER A 303 7.76 -9.52 5.74
C SER A 303 6.61 -8.81 5.02
N THR A 304 6.15 -7.72 5.63
CA THR A 304 5.24 -6.75 5.00
C THR A 304 5.91 -5.39 4.89
N MET A 305 5.66 -4.68 3.80
CA MET A 305 6.06 -3.30 3.59
C MET A 305 4.81 -2.43 3.49
N GLN A 306 4.60 -1.57 4.49
CA GLN A 306 3.51 -0.60 4.49
C GLN A 306 3.86 0.58 3.60
N ILE A 307 2.88 1.14 2.90
CA ILE A 307 2.99 2.38 2.12
C ILE A 307 2.03 3.38 2.76
N LEU A 308 2.61 4.34 3.46
CA LEU A 308 1.91 5.14 4.45
C LEU A 308 2.18 6.62 4.24
N PHE A 309 1.28 7.43 4.79
CA PHE A 309 1.41 8.88 4.82
C PHE A 309 1.18 9.34 6.27
N MET A 310 2.18 9.96 6.87
CA MET A 310 2.11 10.48 8.23
C MET A 310 1.49 11.87 8.24
N LYS A 311 0.52 12.10 9.12
CA LYS A 311 -0.33 13.30 9.13
C LYS A 311 0.31 14.51 9.85
N ASN A 312 1.62 14.47 10.12
CA ASN A 312 2.47 15.56 10.63
C ASN A 312 1.88 16.35 11.83
N MET A 313 1.32 15.61 12.78
CA MET A 313 0.69 16.12 13.99
C MET A 313 0.92 15.11 15.12
N ASP A 314 0.92 15.58 16.37
CA ASP A 314 0.92 14.72 17.57
C ASP A 314 -0.49 14.19 17.89
N PHE A 315 -0.58 13.23 18.82
CA PHE A 315 -1.84 12.59 19.21
C PHE A 315 -2.89 13.59 19.72
N THR A 316 -2.47 14.66 20.39
CA THR A 316 -3.38 15.70 20.93
C THR A 316 -3.96 16.54 19.80
N GLN A 317 -3.12 17.00 18.87
CA GLN A 317 -3.57 17.70 17.67
C GLN A 317 -4.51 16.83 16.83
N GLN A 318 -4.22 15.54 16.69
CA GLN A 318 -5.03 14.58 15.95
C GLN A 318 -6.36 14.25 16.63
N ALA A 319 -6.44 14.36 17.96
CA ALA A 319 -7.66 14.20 18.75
C ALA A 319 -8.48 15.51 18.90
N THR A 320 -8.06 16.62 18.26
CA THR A 320 -8.72 17.95 18.43
C THR A 320 -8.92 18.76 17.14
N LYS A 321 -8.36 18.32 16.01
CA LYS A 321 -8.58 18.91 14.68
C LYS A 321 -9.65 18.15 13.88
N SER A 322 -10.00 18.63 12.67
CA SER A 322 -10.85 17.90 11.72
C SER A 322 -10.04 17.22 10.60
N ILE A 323 -10.64 16.28 9.84
CA ILE A 323 -9.98 15.62 8.70
C ILE A 323 -9.56 16.63 7.62
N SER A 324 -10.36 17.67 7.40
CA SER A 324 -10.06 18.79 6.51
C SER A 324 -8.89 19.67 6.98
N ASP A 325 -8.42 19.51 8.21
CA ASP A 325 -7.25 20.23 8.75
C ASP A 325 -5.92 19.51 8.41
N ILE A 326 -6.00 18.33 7.78
CA ILE A 326 -4.85 17.49 7.42
C ILE A 326 -4.42 17.83 5.99
N SER A 327 -3.54 18.82 5.85
CA SER A 327 -3.03 19.27 4.56
C SER A 327 -1.55 18.98 4.29
N THR A 328 -0.84 18.32 5.21
CA THR A 328 0.52 17.84 4.97
C THR A 328 0.70 16.38 5.36
N PHE A 329 1.53 15.69 4.58
CA PHE A 329 1.68 14.25 4.60
C PHE A 329 3.15 13.89 4.40
N THR A 330 3.73 13.06 5.27
CA THR A 330 5.09 12.54 5.07
C THR A 330 5.02 11.09 4.58
N PRO A 331 5.46 10.77 3.35
CA PRO A 331 5.40 9.41 2.81
C PRO A 331 6.38 8.51 3.58
N CYS A 332 5.99 7.26 3.81
CA CYS A 332 6.76 6.31 4.61
C CYS A 332 6.61 4.89 4.06
N PHE A 333 7.73 4.16 4.04
CA PHE A 333 7.80 2.72 3.84
C PHE A 333 8.13 2.05 5.18
N SER A 334 7.17 1.36 5.79
CA SER A 334 7.37 0.68 7.08
C SER A 334 7.55 -0.82 6.86
N TYR A 335 8.76 -1.32 7.07
CA TYR A 335 9.10 -2.74 7.00
C TYR A 335 8.77 -3.42 8.33
N GLN A 336 8.11 -4.57 8.27
CA GLN A 336 7.72 -5.34 9.46
C GLN A 336 7.90 -6.84 9.23
N LYS A 337 8.58 -7.52 10.16
CA LYS A 337 8.78 -8.99 10.20
C LYS A 337 8.68 -9.50 11.65
N PHE A 338 8.10 -10.68 11.86
CA PHE A 338 7.64 -11.13 13.19
C PHE A 338 8.68 -11.88 14.05
N ASP A 339 9.86 -12.16 13.48
CA ASP A 339 10.98 -12.87 14.09
C ASP A 339 12.23 -11.99 14.29
N THR A 340 12.14 -10.69 13.99
CA THR A 340 13.23 -9.70 14.09
C THR A 340 12.99 -8.66 15.18
N ASP A 341 14.05 -8.03 15.67
CA ASP A 341 13.96 -6.92 16.62
C ASP A 341 13.57 -5.57 15.96
N LEU A 342 13.32 -4.56 16.81
CA LEU A 342 12.92 -3.22 16.38
C LEU A 342 13.98 -2.56 15.49
N SER A 343 15.25 -2.58 15.92
CA SER A 343 16.37 -1.98 15.19
C SER A 343 16.53 -2.55 13.78
N PHE A 344 16.45 -3.88 13.60
CA PHE A 344 16.51 -4.53 12.29
C PHE A 344 15.40 -4.03 11.34
N MET A 345 14.20 -3.80 11.88
CA MET A 345 13.06 -3.27 11.14
C MET A 345 13.18 -1.75 10.87
N GLU A 346 13.76 -0.98 11.79
CA GLU A 346 14.00 0.47 11.63
C GLU A 346 15.03 0.73 10.52
N GLU A 347 16.15 -0.01 10.51
CA GLU A 347 17.16 0.01 9.44
C GLU A 347 16.59 -0.27 8.03
N ARG A 348 15.45 -0.96 7.95
CA ARG A 348 14.81 -1.39 6.69
C ARG A 348 13.55 -0.59 6.37
N SER A 349 13.23 0.41 7.18
CA SER A 349 12.08 1.27 7.00
C SER A 349 12.54 2.67 6.60
N LEU A 350 11.76 3.41 5.81
CA LEU A 350 12.15 4.70 5.23
C LEU A 350 11.07 5.77 5.46
N VAL A 351 11.51 7.00 5.73
CA VAL A 351 10.70 8.22 5.75
C VAL A 351 11.17 9.11 4.59
N GLY A 352 10.24 9.68 3.82
CA GLY A 352 10.53 10.70 2.80
C GLY A 352 10.34 12.13 3.32
N GLU A 353 10.40 13.12 2.45
CA GLU A 353 10.17 14.51 2.83
C GLU A 353 8.69 14.80 3.12
N PRO A 354 8.35 15.63 4.12
CA PRO A 354 6.99 16.11 4.33
C PRO A 354 6.49 16.91 3.11
N ILE A 355 5.37 16.50 2.52
CA ILE A 355 4.74 17.18 1.36
C ILE A 355 3.41 17.84 1.72
N SER A 356 3.02 18.86 0.95
CA SER A 356 1.65 19.41 0.96
C SER A 356 0.66 18.60 0.12
N LEU A 357 -0.62 19.02 0.10
CA LEU A 357 -1.65 18.54 -0.84
C LEU A 357 -1.35 18.81 -2.34
N GLU A 358 -0.32 19.60 -2.62
CA GLU A 358 0.22 19.90 -3.96
C GLU A 358 1.46 19.04 -4.31
N GLY A 359 2.06 18.37 -3.32
CA GLY A 359 3.34 17.69 -3.49
C GLY A 359 4.57 18.59 -3.28
N ASP A 360 4.38 19.83 -2.79
CA ASP A 360 5.48 20.73 -2.42
C ASP A 360 6.27 20.13 -1.23
N GLU A 361 7.56 19.85 -1.41
CA GLU A 361 8.45 19.33 -0.35
C GLU A 361 8.79 20.43 0.67
N ILE A 362 8.18 20.36 1.85
CA ILE A 362 8.11 21.44 2.82
C ILE A 362 9.51 21.85 3.30
N LEU A 363 10.39 20.91 3.65
CA LEU A 363 11.70 21.24 4.23
C LEU A 363 12.71 21.78 3.20
N GLN A 364 12.60 21.38 1.92
CA GLN A 364 13.49 21.86 0.86
C GLN A 364 13.08 23.20 0.25
N HIS A 365 11.82 23.62 0.42
CA HIS A 365 11.28 24.85 -0.20
C HIS A 365 11.30 26.07 0.72
N ILE A 366 11.67 25.92 2.00
CA ILE A 366 11.75 27.01 2.98
C ILE A 366 13.00 27.86 2.71
N VAL A 367 12.81 29.05 2.14
CA VAL A 367 13.87 30.06 2.03
C VAL A 367 13.84 30.95 3.26
N VAL A 368 14.48 30.47 4.32
CA VAL A 368 14.61 31.16 5.61
C VAL A 368 16.08 31.41 5.92
N GLN A 369 16.36 32.59 6.48
CA GLN A 369 17.68 32.95 7.00
C GLN A 369 18.07 32.01 8.15
N GLU A 370 19.25 31.38 8.11
CA GLU A 370 19.70 30.42 9.14
C GLU A 370 19.50 30.92 10.58
N ASP A 371 19.19 30.03 11.53
CA ASP A 371 19.11 30.31 12.99
C ASP A 371 20.41 30.89 13.59
N ASN A 372 21.52 30.89 12.84
CA ASN A 372 22.77 31.58 13.17
C ASN A 372 22.69 33.11 13.00
N ALA A 373 21.73 33.62 12.23
CA ALA A 373 21.39 35.04 12.19
C ALA A 373 20.62 35.44 13.46
N LYS A 374 20.64 36.73 13.80
CA LYS A 374 19.88 37.20 14.97
C LYS A 374 18.38 37.13 14.67
N PRO A 375 17.58 36.36 15.44
CA PRO A 375 16.14 36.25 15.19
C PRO A 375 15.46 37.61 15.29
N GLY A 376 14.45 37.81 14.45
CA GLY A 376 13.76 39.08 14.26
C GLY A 376 13.08 39.57 15.54
N ASP A 377 13.44 40.77 15.98
CA ASP A 377 12.89 41.35 17.19
C ASP A 377 11.44 41.83 16.98
N ILE A 378 10.47 41.01 17.40
CA ILE A 378 9.04 41.37 17.46
C ILE A 378 8.78 42.66 18.24
N SER A 379 9.70 43.11 19.11
CA SER A 379 9.58 44.38 19.82
C SER A 379 9.60 45.59 18.87
N ARG A 380 10.16 45.45 17.66
CA ARG A 380 10.22 46.48 16.61
C ARG A 380 8.91 46.68 15.84
N VAL A 381 8.20 45.60 15.48
CA VAL A 381 7.01 45.63 14.59
C VAL A 381 5.90 46.53 15.18
N LYS A 382 5.53 47.62 14.50
CA LYS A 382 4.47 48.57 14.94
C LYS A 382 3.19 48.53 14.11
N SER A 383 3.26 48.01 12.89
CA SER A 383 2.09 47.57 12.14
C SER A 383 2.44 46.31 11.36
N ILE A 384 1.40 45.58 10.97
CA ILE A 384 1.45 44.58 9.93
C ILE A 384 0.46 45.04 8.84
N GLU A 385 0.77 44.76 7.59
CA GLU A 385 -0.18 44.81 6.47
C GLU A 385 -0.29 43.38 5.94
N VAL A 386 -1.50 42.90 5.73
CA VAL A 386 -1.83 41.55 5.28
C VAL A 386 -2.50 41.63 3.91
N LYS A 387 -2.01 40.83 2.95
CA LYS A 387 -2.77 40.51 1.74
C LYS A 387 -3.01 39.01 1.70
N ALA A 388 -4.27 38.63 1.47
CA ALA A 388 -4.66 37.25 1.36
C ALA A 388 -5.15 36.98 -0.07
N HIS A 389 -4.73 35.85 -0.64
CA HIS A 389 -5.03 35.46 -2.00
C HIS A 389 -5.60 34.02 -1.99
N PRO A 390 -6.83 33.80 -2.50
CA PRO A 390 -7.36 32.46 -2.69
C PRO A 390 -6.58 31.80 -3.83
N MET A 391 -5.88 30.71 -3.52
CA MET A 391 -5.35 29.79 -4.53
C MET A 391 -6.40 28.70 -4.77
N THR A 392 -6.06 27.65 -5.51
CA THR A 392 -6.98 26.51 -5.64
C THR A 392 -7.29 25.89 -4.27
N PHE A 393 -8.58 25.71 -3.99
CA PHE A 393 -9.06 25.21 -2.71
C PHE A 393 -8.37 23.88 -2.31
N PRO A 394 -7.91 23.73 -1.06
CA PRO A 394 -8.07 24.66 0.07
C PRO A 394 -6.94 25.71 0.27
N LYS A 395 -5.94 25.83 -0.62
CA LYS A 395 -4.72 26.63 -0.35
C LYS A 395 -5.00 28.15 -0.39
N VAL A 396 -4.45 28.87 0.58
CA VAL A 396 -4.45 30.33 0.68
C VAL A 396 -3.01 30.83 0.77
N LYS A 397 -2.64 31.86 -0.02
CA LYS A 397 -1.37 32.60 0.12
C LYS A 397 -1.60 33.86 0.96
N LEU A 398 -0.75 34.06 1.96
CA LEU A 398 -0.68 35.25 2.79
C LEU A 398 0.64 35.97 2.55
N GLU A 399 0.56 37.23 2.13
CA GLU A 399 1.70 38.12 1.99
C GLU A 399 1.71 39.09 3.17
N LEU A 400 2.76 39.04 3.99
CA LEU A 400 2.84 39.81 5.23
C LEU A 400 3.93 40.88 5.13
N PHE A 401 3.57 42.11 5.51
CA PHE A 401 4.48 43.25 5.53
C PHE A 401 4.60 43.82 6.96
N PRO A 402 5.35 43.18 7.86
CA PRO A 402 5.56 43.65 9.24
C PRO A 402 6.52 44.85 9.23
N LYS A 403 6.05 46.02 9.67
CA LYS A 403 6.77 47.30 9.56
C LYS A 403 7.11 47.88 10.93
N ASP A 404 8.27 48.52 11.07
CA ASP A 404 8.64 49.26 12.29
C ASP A 404 8.17 50.73 12.27
N LYS A 405 8.58 51.53 13.27
CA LYS A 405 8.19 52.95 13.40
C LYS A 405 8.50 53.82 12.19
N SER A 406 9.43 53.41 11.32
CA SER A 406 9.83 54.13 10.12
C SER A 406 9.05 53.73 8.86
N GLY A 407 8.26 52.65 8.94
CA GLY A 407 7.66 51.99 7.78
C GLY A 407 8.56 50.94 7.10
N ALA A 408 9.83 50.81 7.51
CA ALA A 408 10.74 49.76 7.04
C ALA A 408 10.31 48.37 7.53
N ILE A 409 10.57 47.34 6.73
CA ILE A 409 10.27 45.94 7.07
C ILE A 409 11.13 45.47 8.25
N VAL A 410 10.54 44.66 9.12
CA VAL A 410 11.25 43.91 10.17
C VAL A 410 11.55 42.52 9.64
N GLU A 411 12.82 42.25 9.37
CA GLU A 411 13.33 40.97 8.86
C GLU A 411 13.56 39.93 9.99
N GLY A 412 13.75 38.67 9.62
CA GLY A 412 14.16 37.59 10.52
C GLY A 412 13.05 36.99 11.41
N LEU A 413 11.77 37.29 11.15
CA LEU A 413 10.66 36.69 11.90
C LEU A 413 10.41 35.24 11.46
N SER A 414 9.98 34.41 12.41
CA SER A 414 9.62 33.00 12.22
C SER A 414 8.10 32.82 12.12
N ALA A 415 7.64 31.65 11.64
CA ALA A 415 6.22 31.30 11.58
C ALA A 415 5.53 31.46 12.94
N ALA A 416 6.23 31.07 14.02
CA ALA A 416 5.74 31.11 15.40
C ALA A 416 5.57 32.53 15.99
N ASN A 417 6.03 33.58 15.29
CA ASN A 417 5.78 34.97 15.67
C ASN A 417 4.42 35.49 15.19
N PHE A 418 3.80 34.79 14.24
CA PHE A 418 2.47 35.10 13.72
C PHE A 418 1.41 34.19 14.36
N THR A 419 0.16 34.66 14.39
CA THR A 419 -1.01 33.87 14.75
C THR A 419 -2.11 34.19 13.75
N ILE A 420 -2.54 33.18 13.00
CA ILE A 420 -3.52 33.28 11.90
C ILE A 420 -4.83 32.69 12.40
N THR A 421 -5.94 33.38 12.13
CA THR A 421 -7.29 32.83 12.26
C THR A 421 -8.09 33.08 10.99
N ASP A 422 -8.81 32.07 10.52
CA ASP A 422 -9.75 32.14 9.40
C ASP A 422 -11.16 31.88 9.93
N ASN A 423 -12.07 32.83 9.75
CA ASN A 423 -13.44 32.81 10.31
C ASN A 423 -13.50 32.49 11.82
N GLY A 424 -12.45 32.88 12.56
CA GLY A 424 -12.30 32.66 14.01
C GLY A 424 -11.67 31.33 14.42
N LYS A 425 -11.41 30.38 13.50
CA LYS A 425 -10.66 29.15 13.79
C LYS A 425 -9.17 29.38 13.56
N THR A 426 -8.31 28.89 14.47
CA THR A 426 -6.85 29.04 14.38
C THR A 426 -6.27 28.19 13.26
N MET A 427 -5.37 28.77 12.46
CA MET A 427 -4.72 28.13 11.32
C MET A 427 -3.22 27.89 11.59
N ASN A 428 -2.72 26.73 11.19
CA ASN A 428 -1.27 26.49 11.09
C ASN A 428 -0.80 27.00 9.71
N GLY A 429 -0.07 28.11 9.71
CA GLY A 429 0.58 28.64 8.50
C GLY A 429 2.01 28.13 8.32
N TRP A 430 2.33 27.69 7.11
CA TRP A 430 3.67 27.32 6.67
C TRP A 430 4.38 28.55 6.12
N LEU A 431 5.58 28.84 6.61
CA LEU A 431 6.39 29.97 6.16
C LEU A 431 7.26 29.53 4.98
N GLU A 432 6.82 29.83 3.75
CA GLU A 432 7.58 29.52 2.52
C GLU A 432 8.81 30.43 2.38
N GLN A 433 8.71 31.67 2.87
CA GLN A 433 9.70 32.72 2.64
C GLN A 433 9.76 33.72 3.81
N ASN A 434 10.96 34.06 4.30
CA ASN A 434 11.17 35.21 5.21
C ASN A 434 12.31 36.19 4.83
N VAL A 435 12.93 35.97 3.68
CA VAL A 435 13.87 36.89 3.01
C VAL A 435 13.34 37.21 1.61
N LEU A 436 13.77 38.31 0.98
CA LEU A 436 13.24 38.71 -0.32
C LEU A 436 13.70 37.75 -1.44
N SER A 437 12.79 36.90 -1.92
CA SER A 437 13.10 35.69 -2.70
C SER A 437 12.06 35.42 -3.80
N PRO A 438 11.91 36.31 -4.80
CA PRO A 438 10.85 36.20 -5.81
C PRO A 438 10.91 34.91 -6.62
N ARG A 439 9.73 34.33 -6.88
CA ARG A 439 9.53 33.10 -7.66
C ARG A 439 9.07 33.46 -9.08
N ILE A 440 9.86 33.11 -10.10
CA ILE A 440 9.60 33.46 -11.50
C ILE A 440 9.52 32.20 -12.37
N MET A 441 8.48 32.09 -13.19
CA MET A 441 8.33 31.02 -14.18
C MET A 441 8.46 31.56 -15.61
N LEU A 442 9.46 31.06 -16.34
CA LEU A 442 9.63 31.27 -17.78
C LEU A 442 8.98 30.12 -18.56
N LEU A 443 7.78 30.35 -19.08
CA LEU A 443 7.20 29.54 -20.14
C LEU A 443 7.90 29.86 -21.48
N TYR A 444 8.15 28.83 -22.30
CA TYR A 444 8.61 29.02 -23.68
C TYR A 444 7.92 28.03 -24.62
N ASP A 445 7.43 28.48 -25.78
CA ASP A 445 6.92 27.57 -26.81
C ASP A 445 8.08 26.81 -27.48
N THR A 446 7.85 25.55 -27.79
CA THR A 446 8.81 24.64 -28.44
C THR A 446 8.47 24.36 -29.90
N SER A 447 7.42 25.00 -30.42
CA SER A 447 6.95 24.89 -31.81
C SER A 447 8.02 25.18 -32.87
N LEU A 448 7.80 24.67 -34.09
CA LEU A 448 8.74 24.84 -35.20
C LEU A 448 8.77 26.27 -35.77
N SER A 449 7.77 27.10 -35.45
CA SER A 449 7.73 28.52 -35.82
C SER A 449 8.54 29.41 -34.88
N MET A 450 8.85 28.99 -33.65
CA MET A 450 9.69 29.76 -32.73
C MET A 450 11.13 29.97 -33.25
N PRO A 451 11.76 31.12 -32.96
CA PRO A 451 13.16 31.39 -33.28
C PRO A 451 14.10 30.45 -32.49
N VAL A 452 15.30 30.21 -33.02
CA VAL A 452 16.27 29.25 -32.43
C VAL A 452 16.76 29.75 -31.07
N GLU A 453 16.91 31.06 -30.96
CA GLU A 453 17.27 31.84 -29.80
C GLU A 453 16.36 31.56 -28.59
N TYR A 454 15.09 31.23 -28.82
CA TYR A 454 14.10 30.91 -27.78
C TYR A 454 13.57 29.47 -27.86
N ARG A 455 14.30 28.54 -28.49
CA ARG A 455 13.87 27.14 -28.63
C ARG A 455 15.00 26.13 -28.42
N GLY A 456 14.72 25.07 -27.66
CA GLY A 456 15.67 24.00 -27.41
C GLY A 456 16.81 24.51 -26.52
N ASP A 457 18.05 24.43 -27.00
CA ASP A 457 19.21 24.89 -26.22
C ASP A 457 19.20 26.42 -26.03
N GLY A 458 18.81 27.22 -27.04
CA GLY A 458 18.71 28.68 -26.87
C GLY A 458 17.68 29.12 -25.82
N ALA A 459 16.59 28.37 -25.66
CA ALA A 459 15.64 28.58 -24.57
C ALA A 459 16.26 28.32 -23.18
N ARG A 460 17.19 27.36 -23.09
CA ARG A 460 17.94 27.07 -21.87
C ARG A 460 18.97 28.16 -21.59
N ASP A 461 19.76 28.54 -22.60
CA ASP A 461 20.77 29.60 -22.49
C ASP A 461 20.13 30.93 -22.05
N PHE A 462 18.95 31.27 -22.61
CA PHE A 462 18.16 32.43 -22.18
C PHE A 462 17.60 32.27 -20.76
N SER A 463 17.14 31.08 -20.37
CA SER A 463 16.68 30.77 -19.01
C SER A 463 17.80 30.91 -17.97
N GLU A 464 18.99 30.42 -18.27
CA GLU A 464 20.16 30.46 -17.39
C GLU A 464 20.65 31.91 -17.25
N SER A 465 20.78 32.65 -18.35
CA SER A 465 21.16 34.08 -18.32
C SER A 465 20.10 34.97 -17.65
N LEU A 466 18.82 34.61 -17.73
CA LEU A 466 17.74 35.24 -16.97
C LEU A 466 17.86 34.94 -15.47
N GLU A 467 18.18 33.70 -15.10
CA GLU A 467 18.37 33.29 -13.70
C GLU A 467 19.57 33.99 -13.05
N GLU A 468 20.69 34.14 -13.76
CA GLU A 468 21.84 34.94 -13.32
C GLU A 468 21.43 36.40 -13.05
N MET A 469 20.80 37.06 -14.02
CA MET A 469 20.36 38.47 -13.91
C MET A 469 19.39 38.70 -12.74
N VAL A 470 18.44 37.78 -12.53
CA VAL A 470 17.49 37.88 -11.41
C VAL A 470 18.19 37.64 -10.06
N LYS A 471 19.20 36.75 -10.00
CA LYS A 471 19.98 36.52 -8.78
C LYS A 471 20.95 37.66 -8.45
N GLU A 472 21.46 38.39 -9.45
CA GLU A 472 22.21 39.64 -9.20
C GLU A 472 21.34 40.70 -8.50
N MET A 473 20.04 40.76 -8.82
CA MET A 473 19.08 41.65 -8.15
C MET A 473 18.64 41.13 -6.77
N TYR A 474 18.37 39.83 -6.68
CA TYR A 474 17.80 39.16 -5.50
C TYR A 474 18.51 37.81 -5.29
N PRO A 475 19.55 37.73 -4.45
CA PRO A 475 20.42 36.55 -4.32
C PRO A 475 19.72 35.22 -3.95
N HIS A 476 18.49 35.28 -3.46
CA HIS A 476 17.68 34.12 -3.07
C HIS A 476 16.60 33.73 -4.10
N ALA A 477 16.40 34.54 -5.15
CA ALA A 477 15.33 34.34 -6.12
C ALA A 477 15.43 33.00 -6.86
N ARG A 478 14.25 32.44 -7.17
CA ARG A 478 14.11 31.17 -7.87
C ARG A 478 13.46 31.41 -9.22
N VAL A 479 14.27 31.32 -10.27
CA VAL A 479 13.76 31.22 -11.65
C VAL A 479 13.55 29.74 -11.96
N THR A 480 12.47 29.44 -12.68
CA THR A 480 12.16 28.11 -13.21
C THR A 480 11.72 28.27 -14.66
N SER A 481 12.04 27.31 -15.53
CA SER A 481 11.61 27.36 -16.92
C SER A 481 10.90 26.08 -17.37
N LYS A 482 10.01 26.24 -18.35
CA LYS A 482 9.02 25.22 -18.67
C LYS A 482 8.65 25.26 -20.15
N ALA A 483 8.96 24.16 -20.84
CA ALA A 483 8.54 23.94 -22.22
C ALA A 483 7.01 23.90 -22.33
N THR A 484 6.50 24.58 -23.34
CA THR A 484 5.09 24.59 -23.72
C THR A 484 4.95 24.22 -25.20
N THR A 485 3.71 24.00 -25.61
CA THR A 485 3.28 23.98 -27.02
C THR A 485 2.55 25.30 -27.32
N SER A 486 2.21 25.55 -28.58
CA SER A 486 1.32 26.62 -29.07
C SER A 486 -0.14 26.53 -28.56
N ASN A 487 -0.38 26.00 -27.36
CA ASN A 487 -1.65 26.04 -26.64
C ASN A 487 -1.50 27.10 -25.53
N ILE A 488 -1.51 28.38 -25.91
CA ILE A 488 -1.13 29.51 -25.04
C ILE A 488 -2.15 29.66 -23.91
N TYR A 489 -3.44 29.56 -24.21
CA TYR A 489 -4.50 29.70 -23.20
C TYR A 489 -4.39 28.62 -22.12
N THR A 490 -4.21 27.35 -22.49
CA THR A 490 -4.03 26.22 -21.55
C THR A 490 -2.74 26.36 -20.74
N SER A 491 -1.64 26.73 -21.39
CA SER A 491 -0.33 26.83 -20.75
C SER A 491 -0.28 27.99 -19.75
N LEU A 492 -0.85 29.14 -20.11
CA LEU A 492 -0.96 30.30 -19.22
C LEU A 492 -1.95 30.05 -18.08
N LEU A 493 -3.10 29.41 -18.32
CA LEU A 493 -4.07 29.07 -17.28
C LEU A 493 -3.48 28.16 -16.19
N LYS A 494 -2.61 27.21 -16.59
CA LYS A 494 -1.85 26.38 -15.66
C LYS A 494 -0.87 27.21 -14.83
N ALA A 495 -0.06 28.06 -15.47
CA ALA A 495 0.88 28.91 -14.74
C ALA A 495 0.17 29.91 -13.80
N LYS A 496 -0.99 30.44 -14.22
CA LYS A 496 -1.87 31.31 -13.41
C LYS A 496 -2.43 30.64 -12.15
N GLN A 497 -2.38 29.31 -12.04
CA GLN A 497 -2.80 28.55 -10.86
C GLN A 497 -1.61 28.10 -9.98
N SER A 498 -0.37 28.46 -10.34
CA SER A 498 0.85 28.10 -9.59
C SER A 498 1.25 29.15 -8.55
N SER A 499 2.12 28.75 -7.62
CA SER A 499 2.64 29.55 -6.49
C SER A 499 3.73 30.59 -6.85
N GLN A 500 3.74 31.10 -8.09
CA GLN A 500 4.76 32.04 -8.60
C GLN A 500 4.39 33.50 -8.31
N ASP A 501 5.37 34.41 -8.32
CA ASP A 501 5.15 35.86 -8.20
C ASP A 501 5.18 36.58 -9.56
N LEU A 502 5.76 35.95 -10.59
CA LEU A 502 5.79 36.46 -11.97
C LEU A 502 5.83 35.31 -13.00
N ILE A 503 5.03 35.43 -14.06
CA ILE A 503 5.06 34.56 -15.24
C ILE A 503 5.65 35.36 -16.40
N LEU A 504 6.67 34.80 -17.06
CA LEU A 504 7.21 35.26 -18.34
C LEU A 504 6.87 34.22 -19.39
N TYR A 505 6.39 34.60 -20.58
CA TYR A 505 6.04 33.63 -21.64
C TYR A 505 6.63 34.04 -22.99
N ALA A 506 7.69 33.35 -23.42
CA ALA A 506 8.22 33.44 -24.78
C ALA A 506 7.33 32.68 -25.77
N THR A 507 6.67 33.41 -26.66
CA THR A 507 5.83 32.86 -27.74
C THR A 507 5.78 33.82 -28.93
N ASP A 508 5.64 33.28 -30.13
CA ASP A 508 5.37 34.00 -31.38
C ASP A 508 3.89 34.40 -31.54
N GLY A 509 3.01 33.92 -30.65
CA GLY A 509 1.58 34.19 -30.65
C GLY A 509 0.75 33.22 -31.51
N HIS A 510 1.34 32.19 -32.12
CA HIS A 510 0.57 31.13 -32.77
C HIS A 510 -0.19 30.32 -31.72
N ASN A 511 -1.47 30.01 -31.99
CA ASN A 511 -2.34 29.35 -31.02
C ASN A 511 -3.24 28.26 -31.62
N ASP A 512 -3.15 27.05 -31.06
CA ASP A 512 -3.87 25.82 -31.44
C ASP A 512 -5.06 25.49 -30.52
N ASP A 513 -5.17 26.11 -29.34
CA ASP A 513 -6.34 25.98 -28.44
C ASP A 513 -7.29 27.18 -28.52
N GLN A 514 -8.20 27.32 -27.56
CA GLN A 514 -9.24 28.36 -27.51
C GLN A 514 -9.35 28.94 -26.11
N PHE A 515 -9.62 30.24 -26.02
CA PHE A 515 -9.96 30.89 -24.76
C PHE A 515 -11.26 30.31 -24.20
N GLN A 516 -11.25 29.97 -22.91
CA GLN A 516 -12.41 29.47 -22.18
C GLN A 516 -12.83 30.55 -21.19
N THR A 517 -13.94 31.24 -21.50
CA THR A 517 -14.40 32.43 -20.77
C THR A 517 -14.74 32.13 -19.31
N GLU A 518 -15.03 30.88 -18.98
CA GLU A 518 -15.27 30.38 -17.62
C GLU A 518 -14.05 30.56 -16.68
N TYR A 519 -12.85 30.75 -17.22
CA TYR A 519 -11.61 30.94 -16.45
C TYR A 519 -11.09 32.37 -16.46
N LYS A 520 -11.87 33.32 -16.98
CA LYS A 520 -11.49 34.74 -17.05
C LYS A 520 -10.94 35.24 -15.70
N ASP A 521 -11.68 34.99 -14.63
CA ASP A 521 -11.33 35.40 -13.26
C ASP A 521 -9.98 34.81 -12.81
N VAL A 522 -9.60 33.61 -13.27
CA VAL A 522 -8.32 32.96 -12.97
C VAL A 522 -7.16 33.59 -13.75
N TYR A 523 -7.40 33.99 -15.01
CA TYR A 523 -6.42 34.78 -15.77
C TYR A 523 -6.21 36.17 -15.15
N GLU A 524 -7.25 36.80 -14.59
CA GLU A 524 -7.15 38.13 -13.98
C GLU A 524 -6.58 38.08 -12.54
N SER A 525 -6.93 37.09 -11.72
CA SER A 525 -6.49 36.98 -10.31
C SER A 525 -5.16 36.25 -10.09
N GLY A 526 -4.75 35.34 -11.00
CA GLY A 526 -3.49 34.61 -10.88
C GLY A 526 -2.26 35.48 -11.13
N PRO A 527 -1.04 34.98 -10.82
CA PRO A 527 0.22 35.75 -10.88
C PRO A 527 0.40 36.59 -12.16
N PRO A 528 0.99 37.80 -12.07
CA PRO A 528 1.13 38.71 -13.21
C PRO A 528 1.90 38.03 -14.36
N ALA A 529 1.48 38.29 -15.60
CA ALA A 529 2.03 37.66 -16.78
C ALA A 529 2.58 38.70 -17.77
N ILE A 530 3.81 38.49 -18.22
CA ILE A 530 4.47 39.24 -19.28
C ILE A 530 4.71 38.29 -20.46
N LEU A 531 4.06 38.55 -21.60
CA LEU A 531 4.33 37.82 -22.83
C LEU A 531 5.47 38.51 -23.60
N LEU A 532 6.44 37.71 -24.01
CA LEU A 532 7.64 38.11 -24.72
C LEU A 532 7.39 37.85 -26.22
N ASN A 533 7.07 38.89 -26.98
CA ASN A 533 6.74 38.80 -28.40
C ASN A 533 8.03 38.61 -29.22
N VAL A 534 8.46 37.35 -29.39
CA VAL A 534 9.79 36.97 -29.91
C VAL A 534 10.07 37.40 -31.35
N TYR A 535 9.03 37.81 -32.09
CA TYR A 535 9.16 38.40 -33.42
C TYR A 535 8.74 39.88 -33.50
N ASN A 536 8.22 40.44 -32.41
CA ASN A 536 7.72 41.82 -32.34
C ASN A 536 6.66 42.10 -33.43
N VAL A 537 5.73 41.14 -33.62
CA VAL A 537 4.67 41.19 -34.64
C VAL A 537 3.28 41.25 -34.02
N ASP A 538 2.44 42.15 -34.55
CA ASP A 538 1.10 42.41 -34.01
C ASP A 538 0.05 41.35 -34.42
N THR A 539 0.24 40.73 -35.58
CA THR A 539 -0.78 39.92 -36.28
C THR A 539 -1.25 38.70 -35.48
N PHE A 540 -0.33 38.03 -34.79
CA PHE A 540 -0.64 36.84 -34.01
C PHE A 540 -1.12 37.20 -32.60
N TYR A 541 -0.52 38.24 -31.99
CA TYR A 541 -0.87 38.69 -30.64
C TYR A 541 -2.26 39.31 -30.51
N LYS A 542 -2.81 39.90 -31.58
CA LYS A 542 -4.13 40.57 -31.56
C LYS A 542 -5.24 39.75 -30.89
N HIS A 543 -5.34 38.47 -31.20
CA HIS A 543 -6.42 37.61 -30.70
C HIS A 543 -6.27 37.25 -29.20
N LEU A 544 -5.05 37.30 -28.65
CA LEU A 544 -4.80 37.13 -27.21
C LEU A 544 -5.35 38.35 -26.44
N ARG A 545 -5.06 39.56 -26.95
CA ARG A 545 -5.47 40.85 -26.35
C ARG A 545 -6.97 41.10 -26.39
N GLU A 546 -7.70 40.38 -27.25
CA GLU A 546 -9.17 40.41 -27.29
C GLU A 546 -9.82 39.57 -26.17
N ASN A 547 -9.05 38.72 -25.47
CA ASN A 547 -9.56 37.75 -24.50
C ASN A 547 -9.16 38.03 -23.04
N PHE A 548 -7.94 38.47 -22.76
CA PHE A 548 -7.48 38.79 -21.40
C PHE A 548 -6.41 39.89 -21.37
N GLU A 549 -6.26 40.59 -20.24
CA GLU A 549 -5.22 41.60 -20.05
C GLU A 549 -3.87 40.97 -19.68
N PHE A 550 -2.80 41.40 -20.37
CA PHE A 550 -1.42 41.02 -20.07
C PHE A 550 -0.46 42.14 -20.47
N LYS A 551 0.77 42.08 -19.96
CA LYS A 551 1.84 42.98 -20.41
C LYS A 551 2.58 42.34 -21.57
N GLU A 552 2.68 43.03 -22.69
CA GLU A 552 3.49 42.60 -23.84
C GLU A 552 4.80 43.40 -23.84
N ILE A 553 5.92 42.73 -24.12
CA ILE A 553 7.17 43.42 -24.50
C ILE A 553 7.75 42.80 -25.79
N PRO A 554 8.35 43.62 -26.68
CA PRO A 554 9.18 43.14 -27.77
C PRO A 554 10.28 42.23 -27.27
N ALA A 555 10.49 41.10 -27.95
CA ALA A 555 11.49 40.12 -27.58
C ALA A 555 12.39 39.66 -28.74
N ASP A 556 12.43 40.44 -29.84
CA ASP A 556 13.28 40.22 -31.02
C ASP A 556 14.79 40.43 -30.75
N ASP A 557 15.17 40.91 -29.57
CA ASP A 557 16.56 41.08 -29.11
C ASP A 557 16.66 40.69 -27.63
N GLN A 558 17.36 39.59 -27.32
CA GLN A 558 17.43 39.03 -25.96
C GLN A 558 18.08 39.95 -24.92
N GLU A 559 19.04 40.81 -25.30
CA GLU A 559 19.68 41.72 -24.35
C GLU A 559 18.78 42.93 -24.04
N LYS A 560 18.08 43.47 -25.04
CA LYS A 560 17.02 44.46 -24.81
C LYS A 560 15.88 43.87 -23.98
N THR A 561 15.52 42.60 -24.24
CA THR A 561 14.47 41.88 -23.50
C THR A 561 14.84 41.73 -22.03
N LYS A 562 16.04 41.22 -21.72
CA LYS A 562 16.57 41.14 -20.34
C LYS A 562 16.61 42.51 -19.67
N THR A 563 17.04 43.56 -20.37
CA THR A 563 17.10 44.93 -19.83
C THR A 563 15.70 45.46 -19.45
N GLU A 564 14.68 45.26 -20.29
CA GLU A 564 13.32 45.69 -19.96
C GLU A 564 12.69 44.80 -18.87
N ILE A 565 12.95 43.48 -18.86
CA ILE A 565 12.53 42.58 -17.77
C ILE A 565 13.14 43.05 -16.43
N GLN A 566 14.45 43.32 -16.37
CA GLN A 566 15.15 43.82 -15.19
C GLN A 566 14.53 45.14 -14.67
N LYS A 567 14.21 46.06 -15.59
CA LYS A 567 13.51 47.33 -15.32
C LYS A 567 12.09 47.13 -14.81
N ILE A 568 11.37 46.11 -15.27
CA ILE A 568 10.01 45.79 -14.78
C ILE A 568 10.07 45.14 -13.40
N ILE A 569 10.94 44.14 -13.21
CA ILE A 569 11.13 43.44 -11.94
C ILE A 569 11.57 44.43 -10.84
N SER A 570 12.45 45.39 -11.13
CA SER A 570 12.87 46.42 -10.15
C SER A 570 11.78 47.43 -9.79
N GLN A 571 10.63 47.41 -10.47
CA GLN A 571 9.44 48.21 -10.15
C GLN A 571 8.33 47.39 -9.49
N MET A 572 8.49 46.07 -9.36
CA MET A 572 7.54 45.19 -8.68
C MET A 572 7.81 45.15 -7.17
N SER A 573 6.74 45.17 -6.37
CA SER A 573 6.80 45.00 -4.93
C SER A 573 6.57 43.52 -4.58
N PHE A 574 7.65 42.76 -4.41
CA PHE A 574 7.56 41.38 -3.93
C PHE A 574 7.28 41.31 -2.43
N PRO A 575 6.55 40.29 -1.94
CA PRO A 575 6.32 40.09 -0.52
C PRO A 575 7.63 39.75 0.21
N PRO A 576 7.93 40.35 1.38
CA PRO A 576 9.09 39.98 2.18
C PRO A 576 8.85 38.70 3.00
N TYR A 577 7.58 38.41 3.34
CA TYR A 577 7.13 37.19 3.99
C TYR A 577 5.97 36.58 3.21
N VAL A 578 6.08 35.29 2.91
CA VAL A 578 4.97 34.50 2.33
C VAL A 578 4.67 33.34 3.26
N LEU A 579 3.43 33.25 3.72
CA LEU A 579 2.91 32.10 4.44
C LEU A 579 1.78 31.46 3.61
N THR A 580 1.67 30.14 3.63
CA THR A 580 0.51 29.43 3.09
C THR A 580 -0.19 28.59 4.15
N TYR A 581 -1.50 28.46 4.03
CA TYR A 581 -2.30 27.55 4.85
C TYR A 581 -3.43 26.97 4.00
N HIS A 582 -4.13 25.96 4.54
CA HIS A 582 -5.29 25.35 3.88
C HIS A 582 -6.55 25.60 4.70
N SER A 583 -7.59 26.18 4.08
CA SER A 583 -8.86 26.50 4.73
C SER A 583 -9.86 25.33 4.72
N PHE A 584 -10.94 25.44 5.51
CA PHE A 584 -11.87 24.34 5.80
C PHE A 584 -13.20 24.40 5.04
N GLU A 585 -13.56 25.58 4.52
CA GLU A 585 -14.84 25.82 3.85
C GLU A 585 -14.58 26.47 2.49
N GLU A 586 -15.39 26.15 1.47
CA GLU A 586 -15.14 26.58 0.09
C GLU A 586 -16.14 27.64 -0.39
N GLU A 587 -17.37 27.60 0.11
CA GLU A 587 -18.52 28.39 -0.39
C GLU A 587 -18.77 29.68 0.43
N LYS A 588 -17.85 30.12 1.31
CA LYS A 588 -18.06 31.26 2.20
C LYS A 588 -17.05 32.40 1.96
N GLU A 589 -17.42 33.57 2.47
CA GLU A 589 -16.46 34.64 2.75
C GLU A 589 -15.52 34.20 3.88
N HIS A 590 -14.23 34.39 3.70
CA HIS A 590 -13.17 34.09 4.68
C HIS A 590 -12.65 35.39 5.26
N ARG A 591 -12.76 35.55 6.58
CA ARG A 591 -12.21 36.68 7.33
C ARG A 591 -10.93 36.23 8.02
N ILE A 592 -9.81 36.67 7.47
CA ILE A 592 -8.48 36.21 7.83
C ILE A 592 -7.80 37.29 8.64
N ASN A 593 -7.72 37.08 9.95
CA ASN A 593 -6.97 37.95 10.85
C ASN A 593 -5.57 37.36 11.08
N VAL A 594 -4.53 38.16 10.86
CA VAL A 594 -3.15 37.78 11.17
C VAL A 594 -2.62 38.75 12.21
N SER A 595 -2.14 38.21 13.34
CA SER A 595 -1.63 38.99 14.45
C SER A 595 -0.18 38.62 14.79
N ILE A 596 0.57 39.60 15.28
CA ILE A 596 1.89 39.38 15.90
C ILE A 596 1.65 38.92 17.34
N LYS A 597 2.17 37.73 17.66
CA LYS A 597 2.03 37.08 18.97
C LYS A 597 2.52 37.99 20.10
N GLU A 598 1.82 37.97 21.24
CA GLU A 598 2.11 38.77 22.45
C GLU A 598 2.09 40.30 22.27
N ARG A 599 1.76 40.82 21.08
CA ARG A 599 1.80 42.25 20.75
C ARG A 599 0.44 42.91 20.60
N GLY A 600 -0.61 42.14 20.29
CA GLY A 600 -1.94 42.67 20.00
C GLY A 600 -1.99 43.55 18.74
N ILE A 601 -1.01 43.40 17.85
CA ILE A 601 -0.93 44.08 16.55
C ILE A 601 -1.45 43.09 15.52
N SER A 602 -2.53 43.44 14.84
CA SER A 602 -3.19 42.61 13.83
C SER A 602 -3.63 43.43 12.62
N ASP A 603 -3.84 42.74 11.51
CA ASP A 603 -4.54 43.26 10.33
C ASP A 603 -5.46 42.16 9.77
N GLU A 604 -6.48 42.53 8.99
CA GLU A 604 -7.53 41.63 8.52
C GLU A 604 -7.74 41.74 7.00
N ALA A 605 -7.76 40.59 6.34
CA ALA A 605 -8.04 40.48 4.91
C ALA A 605 -9.24 39.56 4.66
N THR A 606 -10.01 39.85 3.61
CA THR A 606 -11.19 39.07 3.22
C THR A 606 -11.01 38.43 1.85
N ILE A 607 -11.26 37.12 1.74
CA ILE A 607 -11.24 36.40 0.46
C ILE A 607 -12.50 35.54 0.26
N THR A 608 -12.66 35.01 -0.95
CA THR A 608 -13.67 34.00 -1.30
C THR A 608 -13.05 33.12 -2.39
N PHE A 609 -13.23 31.80 -2.32
CA PHE A 609 -12.69 30.91 -3.35
C PHE A 609 -13.52 30.99 -4.64
N PRO A 610 -12.90 30.85 -5.83
CA PRO A 610 -13.62 30.67 -7.08
C PRO A 610 -14.50 29.41 -7.05
N PRO A 611 -15.69 29.40 -7.70
CA PRO A 611 -16.57 28.24 -7.71
C PRO A 611 -15.90 26.97 -8.27
N PRO A 612 -16.04 25.81 -7.60
CA PRO A 612 -15.29 24.60 -7.95
C PRO A 612 -15.68 24.02 -9.30
N ASN A 613 -14.67 23.60 -10.07
CA ASN A 613 -14.80 22.99 -11.39
C ASN A 613 -13.56 22.15 -11.73
N ASP A 614 -13.61 21.35 -12.80
CA ASP A 614 -12.55 20.41 -13.21
C ASP A 614 -11.36 21.06 -13.96
N LEU A 615 -11.25 22.38 -13.97
CA LEU A 615 -10.18 23.13 -14.66
C LEU A 615 -9.42 24.11 -13.73
N TYR A 616 -10.00 24.46 -12.58
CA TYR A 616 -9.34 25.13 -11.47
C TYR A 616 -8.86 24.10 -10.44
N LEU A 617 -7.78 23.40 -10.76
CA LEU A 617 -7.26 22.24 -10.03
C LEU A 617 -5.86 22.44 -9.42
N GLY A 618 -5.17 23.54 -9.74
CA GLY A 618 -3.92 23.95 -9.10
C GLY A 618 -2.76 22.98 -9.29
N GLU A 619 -1.78 23.06 -8.40
CA GLU A 619 -0.62 22.14 -8.37
C GLU A 619 -0.98 20.82 -7.63
N ARG A 620 -2.26 20.59 -7.29
CA ARG A 620 -2.76 19.44 -6.52
C ARG A 620 -2.37 18.09 -7.14
N ILE A 621 -2.04 17.11 -6.29
CA ILE A 621 -1.76 15.74 -6.73
C ILE A 621 -3.04 15.09 -7.28
N ILE A 622 -3.00 14.58 -8.51
CA ILE A 622 -4.11 13.90 -9.19
C ILE A 622 -3.90 12.40 -9.36
N GLY A 623 -2.70 11.88 -9.11
CA GLY A 623 -2.41 10.46 -9.31
C GLY A 623 -1.23 10.02 -8.49
N LEU A 624 -1.38 8.86 -7.86
CA LEU A 624 -0.43 8.27 -6.92
C LEU A 624 -0.22 6.79 -7.29
N TYR A 625 1.04 6.37 -7.42
CA TYR A 625 1.40 5.06 -7.95
C TYR A 625 2.47 4.38 -7.11
N VAL A 626 2.45 3.05 -7.09
CA VAL A 626 3.58 2.22 -6.64
C VAL A 626 4.16 1.48 -7.84
N GLU A 627 5.48 1.51 -8.00
CA GLU A 627 6.21 0.61 -8.89
C GLU A 627 7.14 -0.30 -8.07
N ILE A 628 7.09 -1.61 -8.34
CA ILE A 628 8.02 -2.61 -7.83
C ILE A 628 8.84 -3.11 -9.02
N SER A 629 10.16 -3.07 -8.91
CA SER A 629 11.08 -3.50 -9.96
C SER A 629 12.15 -4.45 -9.43
N TRP A 630 12.47 -5.48 -10.22
CA TRP A 630 13.48 -6.49 -9.91
C TRP A 630 14.09 -7.03 -11.19
N ARG A 631 15.42 -7.10 -11.26
CA ARG A 631 16.17 -7.44 -12.49
C ARG A 631 15.77 -6.50 -13.66
N ASN A 632 15.09 -7.03 -14.68
CA ASN A 632 14.55 -6.28 -15.83
C ASN A 632 13.01 -6.20 -15.81
N ASN A 633 12.37 -6.73 -14.75
CA ASN A 633 10.92 -6.73 -14.59
C ASN A 633 10.49 -5.48 -13.81
N LYS A 634 9.29 -4.98 -14.12
CA LYS A 634 8.61 -4.00 -13.26
C LYS A 634 7.10 -4.19 -13.30
N ILE A 635 6.46 -3.97 -12.16
CA ILE A 635 5.01 -3.94 -11.98
C ILE A 635 4.67 -2.58 -11.43
N LYS A 636 3.73 -1.88 -12.07
CA LYS A 636 3.23 -0.60 -11.59
C LYS A 636 1.73 -0.65 -11.38
N ARG A 637 1.26 -0.04 -10.29
CA ARG A 637 -0.15 0.05 -9.92
C ARG A 637 -0.51 1.47 -9.51
N THR A 638 -1.66 1.94 -9.98
CA THR A 638 -2.30 3.15 -9.50
C THR A 638 -2.86 2.84 -8.10
N LEU A 639 -2.31 3.50 -7.07
CA LEU A 639 -2.85 3.44 -5.71
C LEU A 639 -4.16 4.24 -5.69
N ALA A 640 -4.13 5.44 -6.28
CA ALA A 640 -5.27 6.34 -6.35
C ALA A 640 -5.16 7.36 -7.49
N GLY A 641 -6.31 7.95 -7.83
CA GLY A 641 -6.41 9.05 -8.79
C GLY A 641 -6.42 8.61 -10.25
N TRP A 642 -5.79 9.43 -11.09
CA TRP A 642 -5.75 9.32 -12.54
C TRP A 642 -4.85 8.16 -13.01
N ASP A 643 -5.33 7.34 -13.95
CA ASP A 643 -4.53 6.27 -14.54
C ASP A 643 -4.02 6.65 -15.94
N ASN A 644 -2.77 7.18 -15.98
CA ASN A 644 -2.09 7.52 -17.24
C ASN A 644 -1.83 6.31 -18.16
N TYR A 645 -2.08 5.06 -17.74
CA TYR A 645 -2.03 3.94 -18.67
C TYR A 645 -3.33 3.82 -19.48
N LEU A 646 -4.47 4.11 -18.85
CA LEU A 646 -5.79 4.12 -19.49
C LEU A 646 -6.08 5.41 -20.28
N ASP A 647 -5.71 6.57 -19.75
CA ASP A 647 -6.27 7.86 -20.20
C ASP A 647 -5.40 8.69 -21.16
N LYS A 648 -4.35 8.10 -21.73
CA LYS A 648 -3.36 8.76 -22.62
C LYS A 648 -3.96 9.62 -23.74
N ASP A 649 -5.08 9.19 -24.31
CA ASP A 649 -5.60 9.69 -25.59
C ASP A 649 -6.52 10.93 -25.44
N ARG A 650 -6.13 11.88 -24.56
CA ARG A 650 -6.84 13.10 -24.09
C ARG A 650 -7.96 12.86 -23.05
N ILE A 651 -7.72 13.35 -21.84
CA ILE A 651 -8.71 13.72 -20.80
C ILE A 651 -8.11 14.90 -20.00
N THR A 652 -8.94 15.85 -19.58
CA THR A 652 -8.56 16.85 -18.56
C THR A 652 -8.57 16.18 -17.18
N PRO A 653 -7.61 16.44 -16.27
CA PRO A 653 -7.75 16.04 -14.87
C PRO A 653 -9.07 16.52 -14.26
N SER A 654 -9.51 15.90 -13.16
CA SER A 654 -10.78 16.23 -12.50
C SER A 654 -10.60 16.23 -10.98
N ARG A 655 -11.43 16.98 -10.26
CA ARG A 655 -11.36 17.07 -8.78
C ARG A 655 -11.51 15.69 -8.12
N LYS A 656 -12.34 14.82 -8.69
CA LYS A 656 -12.50 13.42 -8.28
C LYS A 656 -11.15 12.68 -8.13
N TYR A 657 -10.17 12.97 -8.98
CA TYR A 657 -8.86 12.32 -8.89
C TYR A 657 -8.02 12.86 -7.72
N ILE A 658 -8.15 14.15 -7.40
CA ILE A 658 -7.53 14.78 -6.21
C ILE A 658 -8.16 14.19 -4.94
N ASP A 659 -9.48 14.11 -4.90
CA ASP A 659 -10.22 13.53 -3.78
C ASP A 659 -9.80 12.07 -3.56
N ASP A 660 -9.76 11.24 -4.61
CA ASP A 660 -9.34 9.82 -4.53
C ASP A 660 -7.90 9.66 -4.02
N VAL A 661 -6.98 10.58 -4.35
CA VAL A 661 -5.62 10.61 -3.78
C VAL A 661 -5.62 11.08 -2.33
N HIS A 662 -6.42 12.06 -1.94
CA HIS A 662 -6.52 12.49 -0.54
C HIS A 662 -7.11 11.39 0.35
N GLU A 663 -8.12 10.65 -0.12
CA GLU A 663 -8.66 9.44 0.55
C GLU A 663 -7.60 8.33 0.72
N MET A 664 -6.61 8.28 -0.16
CA MET A 664 -5.49 7.32 -0.13
C MET A 664 -4.35 7.74 0.80
N MET A 665 -4.05 9.04 0.90
CA MET A 665 -3.13 9.59 1.92
C MET A 665 -3.76 9.61 3.32
N LEU A 666 -5.09 9.79 3.33
CA LEU A 666 -6.04 9.36 4.34
C LEU A 666 -5.69 7.98 4.92
N GLY A 667 -5.78 7.00 4.01
CA GLY A 667 -5.65 5.59 4.27
C GLY A 667 -4.20 5.11 4.18
N GLY A 668 -3.97 4.14 3.30
CA GLY A 668 -2.67 3.47 3.16
C GLY A 668 -2.74 2.21 2.30
N ALA A 669 -1.56 1.65 1.99
CA ALA A 669 -1.44 0.35 1.35
C ALA A 669 -0.43 -0.54 2.08
N MET A 670 -0.47 -1.84 1.77
CA MET A 670 0.46 -2.85 2.27
C MET A 670 0.88 -3.76 1.13
N LEU A 671 2.18 -3.98 1.01
CA LEU A 671 2.76 -5.09 0.26
C LEU A 671 3.10 -6.22 1.25
N ALA A 672 2.85 -7.46 0.88
CA ALA A 672 3.32 -8.65 1.61
C ALA A 672 4.13 -9.55 0.67
N PHE A 673 5.20 -10.16 1.18
CA PHE A 673 6.18 -10.89 0.37
C PHE A 673 6.46 -12.29 0.95
N GLU A 674 6.42 -13.32 0.10
CA GLU A 674 6.67 -14.72 0.46
C GLU A 674 7.39 -15.46 -0.66
N ARG A 675 7.99 -16.63 -0.38
CA ARG A 675 8.43 -17.54 -1.45
C ARG A 675 7.26 -18.35 -1.98
N GLU A 676 6.74 -19.22 -1.13
CA GLU A 676 5.38 -19.77 -1.14
C GLU A 676 4.76 -19.43 0.22
N ALA A 677 3.43 -19.40 0.33
CA ALA A 677 2.71 -19.09 1.55
C ALA A 677 3.17 -19.98 2.74
N PRO A 678 3.33 -19.41 3.94
CA PRO A 678 3.72 -20.19 5.10
C PRO A 678 2.65 -21.18 5.54
N THR A 679 3.10 -22.20 6.27
CA THR A 679 2.21 -23.19 6.90
C THR A 679 1.16 -22.54 7.80
N LEU A 680 0.07 -23.25 8.07
CA LEU A 680 -1.06 -22.66 8.79
C LEU A 680 -0.65 -22.25 10.21
N SER A 681 0.13 -23.07 10.92
CA SER A 681 0.59 -22.70 12.25
C SER A 681 1.50 -21.48 12.26
N VAL A 682 2.37 -21.28 11.25
CA VAL A 682 3.23 -20.09 11.18
C VAL A 682 2.38 -18.82 11.04
N ARG A 683 1.46 -18.78 10.07
CA ARG A 683 0.60 -17.60 9.85
C ARG A 683 -0.33 -17.30 11.03
N LEU A 684 -0.83 -18.33 11.73
CA LEU A 684 -1.63 -18.13 12.95
C LEU A 684 -0.77 -17.64 14.13
N SER A 685 0.49 -18.08 14.25
CA SER A 685 1.44 -17.54 15.23
C SER A 685 1.75 -16.06 14.97
N GLU A 686 1.99 -15.67 13.71
CA GLU A 686 2.24 -14.27 13.31
C GLU A 686 1.03 -13.37 13.59
N TYR A 687 -0.18 -13.82 13.22
CA TYR A 687 -1.41 -13.10 13.53
C TYR A 687 -1.62 -12.90 15.04
N LEU A 688 -1.43 -13.95 15.86
CA LEU A 688 -1.53 -13.82 17.31
C LEU A 688 -0.40 -12.95 17.91
N ARG A 689 0.78 -12.91 17.30
CA ARG A 689 1.89 -12.00 17.66
C ARG A 689 1.54 -10.54 17.35
N SER A 690 0.83 -10.27 16.24
CA SER A 690 0.31 -8.92 15.96
C SER A 690 -0.68 -8.45 17.04
N LEU A 691 -1.62 -9.32 17.44
CA LEU A 691 -2.55 -9.00 18.54
C LEU A 691 -1.82 -8.78 19.88
N LEU A 692 -0.82 -9.60 20.21
CA LEU A 692 -0.03 -9.47 21.44
C LEU A 692 0.75 -8.15 21.55
N SER A 693 1.16 -7.54 20.43
CA SER A 693 1.90 -6.27 20.46
C SER A 693 1.14 -5.12 21.13
N ASN A 694 -0.18 -5.23 21.26
CA ASN A 694 -1.05 -4.24 21.91
C ASN A 694 -1.06 -4.34 23.46
N GLU A 695 -0.36 -5.30 24.06
CA GLU A 695 -0.45 -5.59 25.50
C GLU A 695 0.03 -4.42 26.37
N GLU A 696 1.14 -3.74 26.03
CA GLU A 696 1.72 -2.71 26.92
C GLU A 696 0.79 -1.50 27.08
N TRP A 697 0.36 -0.89 25.97
CA TRP A 697 -0.50 0.30 26.01
C TRP A 697 -1.90 -0.01 26.52
N PHE A 698 -2.46 -1.17 26.16
CA PHE A 698 -3.81 -1.54 26.58
C PHE A 698 -3.86 -1.76 28.10
N MET A 699 -2.86 -2.45 28.67
CA MET A 699 -2.80 -2.67 30.11
C MET A 699 -2.49 -1.38 30.88
N ALA A 700 -1.75 -0.43 30.31
CA ALA A 700 -1.59 0.91 30.87
C ALA A 700 -2.93 1.69 30.89
N GLN A 701 -3.68 1.68 29.79
CA GLN A 701 -4.98 2.37 29.72
C GLN A 701 -6.04 1.74 30.65
N GLN A 702 -6.02 0.41 30.85
CA GLN A 702 -6.87 -0.26 31.85
C GLN A 702 -6.49 0.14 33.30
N ALA A 703 -5.21 0.43 33.56
CA ALA A 703 -4.77 1.00 34.83
C ALA A 703 -5.13 2.50 35.00
N ASN A 704 -5.74 3.13 34.00
CA ASN A 704 -5.93 4.59 33.85
C ASN A 704 -4.60 5.38 33.83
N ASP A 705 -3.49 4.72 33.47
CA ASP A 705 -2.18 5.34 33.27
C ASP A 705 -2.09 5.88 31.84
N THR A 706 -2.78 7.01 31.60
CA THR A 706 -2.92 7.61 30.27
C THR A 706 -1.59 8.06 29.67
N GLN A 707 -0.65 8.57 30.47
CA GLN A 707 0.68 8.94 29.95
C GLN A 707 1.41 7.69 29.45
N LYS A 708 1.51 6.63 30.27
CA LYS A 708 2.16 5.39 29.85
C LYS A 708 1.42 4.70 28.69
N ALA A 709 0.10 4.86 28.58
CA ALA A 709 -0.65 4.38 27.43
C ALA A 709 -0.22 5.13 26.15
N VAL A 710 -0.06 6.46 26.19
CA VAL A 710 0.49 7.23 25.07
C VAL A 710 1.95 6.86 24.80
N ASP A 711 2.82 6.81 25.81
CA ASP A 711 4.23 6.41 25.66
C ASP A 711 4.39 5.01 25.04
N ALA A 712 3.51 4.07 25.40
CA ALA A 712 3.52 2.71 24.87
C ALA A 712 2.84 2.59 23.50
N LEU A 713 1.90 3.47 23.16
CA LEU A 713 1.47 3.66 21.78
C LEU A 713 2.66 4.18 20.97
N GLU A 714 3.28 5.30 21.34
CA GLU A 714 4.36 5.97 20.60
C GLU A 714 5.63 5.12 20.35
N LYS A 715 5.80 3.95 20.98
CA LYS A 715 6.81 2.94 20.60
C LYS A 715 6.43 2.09 19.38
N GLY A 716 5.13 1.84 19.21
CA GLY A 716 4.57 1.04 18.13
C GLY A 716 4.01 -0.34 18.52
N THR A 717 3.00 -0.78 17.77
CA THR A 717 2.48 -2.16 17.71
C THR A 717 2.89 -2.88 16.41
N LEU A 718 2.40 -4.10 16.16
CA LEU A 718 2.62 -4.86 14.91
C LEU A 718 1.28 -5.11 14.20
N GLY A 719 1.26 -4.98 12.87
CA GLY A 719 0.07 -5.20 12.04
C GLY A 719 0.07 -6.54 11.29
N TYR A 720 -1.08 -7.21 11.23
CA TYR A 720 -1.33 -8.35 10.32
C TYR A 720 -2.81 -8.33 9.89
N PRO A 721 -3.15 -7.94 8.65
CA PRO A 721 -4.53 -7.90 8.19
C PRO A 721 -5.11 -9.33 8.19
N PRO A 722 -6.27 -9.57 8.83
CA PRO A 722 -6.91 -10.88 8.88
C PRO A 722 -7.12 -11.48 7.48
N LEU A 723 -7.37 -10.63 6.49
CA LEU A 723 -7.47 -10.95 5.07
C LEU A 723 -6.27 -11.76 4.53
N LEU A 724 -5.04 -11.52 5.02
CA LEU A 724 -3.86 -12.29 4.56
C LEU A 724 -3.89 -13.76 5.01
N LEU A 725 -4.65 -14.10 6.07
CA LEU A 725 -4.88 -15.50 6.45
C LEU A 725 -5.67 -16.27 5.38
N THR A 726 -6.57 -15.59 4.65
CA THR A 726 -7.28 -16.16 3.50
C THR A 726 -6.47 -16.00 2.21
N MET A 727 -6.01 -14.79 1.88
CA MET A 727 -5.44 -14.50 0.56
C MET A 727 -4.01 -15.03 0.40
N MET A 728 -3.16 -14.95 1.43
CA MET A 728 -1.80 -15.50 1.41
C MET A 728 -1.77 -16.93 1.94
N GLN A 729 -2.71 -17.76 1.50
CA GLN A 729 -2.74 -19.20 1.76
C GLN A 729 -2.11 -20.01 0.60
N PRO A 730 -1.58 -21.22 0.85
CA PRO A 730 -0.98 -22.07 -0.19
C PRO A 730 -2.03 -22.67 -1.14
N LEU A 731 -1.56 -23.20 -2.27
CA LEU A 731 -2.41 -23.89 -3.24
C LEU A 731 -2.94 -25.23 -2.71
N SER A 732 -4.24 -25.48 -2.93
CA SER A 732 -4.95 -26.69 -2.52
C SER A 732 -4.51 -27.88 -3.38
N GLY A 733 -3.93 -28.90 -2.73
CA GLY A 733 -3.30 -30.02 -3.44
C GLY A 733 -2.23 -29.54 -4.43
N HIS A 734 -1.35 -28.63 -3.99
CA HIS A 734 -0.19 -28.17 -4.77
C HIS A 734 0.70 -29.34 -5.22
N THR A 735 0.70 -30.44 -4.46
CA THR A 735 1.20 -31.75 -4.88
C THR A 735 0.02 -32.71 -5.02
N THR A 736 0.02 -33.49 -6.09
CA THR A 736 -0.87 -34.64 -6.32
C THR A 736 -0.05 -35.80 -6.89
N GLY A 737 -0.64 -37.00 -6.94
CA GLY A 737 -0.01 -38.18 -7.55
C GLY A 737 0.37 -38.04 -9.03
N GLU A 738 -0.06 -36.97 -9.70
CA GLU A 738 0.18 -36.67 -11.11
C GLU A 738 0.82 -35.28 -11.38
N SER A 739 0.94 -34.41 -10.38
CA SER A 739 1.43 -33.04 -10.56
C SER A 739 2.09 -32.43 -9.31
N VAL A 740 3.11 -31.57 -9.50
CA VAL A 740 3.62 -30.64 -8.47
C VAL A 740 3.58 -29.22 -9.03
N THR A 741 2.94 -28.30 -8.33
CA THR A 741 2.77 -26.89 -8.70
C THR A 741 3.35 -25.99 -7.60
N TYR A 742 4.25 -25.08 -7.94
CA TYR A 742 4.92 -24.21 -6.98
C TYR A 742 5.40 -22.89 -7.65
N PRO A 743 5.66 -21.81 -6.88
CA PRO A 743 6.12 -20.53 -7.42
C PRO A 743 7.63 -20.57 -7.70
N THR A 744 8.04 -20.09 -8.88
CA THR A 744 9.44 -20.14 -9.33
C THR A 744 10.27 -18.90 -8.99
N GLN A 745 9.66 -17.87 -8.38
CA GLN A 745 10.33 -16.64 -7.93
C GLN A 745 9.94 -16.28 -6.49
N PHE A 746 8.96 -15.39 -6.30
CA PHE A 746 8.42 -14.97 -5.01
C PHE A 746 6.98 -14.50 -5.17
N ARG A 747 6.09 -14.84 -4.24
CA ARG A 747 4.73 -14.29 -4.16
C ARG A 747 4.79 -12.88 -3.58
N SER A 748 4.00 -11.98 -4.13
CA SER A 748 3.62 -10.74 -3.45
C SER A 748 2.19 -10.32 -3.78
N CYS A 749 1.60 -9.53 -2.89
CA CYS A 749 0.28 -8.94 -3.08
C CYS A 749 0.26 -7.47 -2.65
N LEU A 750 -0.66 -6.69 -3.21
CA LEU A 750 -0.92 -5.30 -2.83
C LEU A 750 -2.33 -5.17 -2.26
N LEU A 751 -2.43 -4.81 -0.98
CA LEU A 751 -3.66 -4.42 -0.30
C LEU A 751 -3.72 -2.89 -0.25
N ARG A 752 -4.85 -2.29 -0.64
CA ARG A 752 -5.09 -0.83 -0.64
C ARG A 752 -6.36 -0.53 0.14
N MET A 753 -6.36 0.54 0.94
CA MET A 753 -7.59 1.14 1.45
C MET A 753 -7.64 2.65 1.16
N LYS A 754 -8.78 3.10 0.64
CA LYS A 754 -9.17 4.51 0.56
C LYS A 754 -10.34 4.76 1.51
N ALA A 755 -10.17 5.74 2.40
CA ALA A 755 -11.21 6.14 3.36
C ALA A 755 -12.22 7.05 2.64
N GLY A 756 -13.50 6.64 2.57
CA GLY A 756 -14.50 7.21 1.65
C GLY A 756 -15.06 8.59 2.00
N TYR A 757 -14.28 9.44 2.67
CA TYR A 757 -14.72 10.72 3.23
C TYR A 757 -15.31 11.69 2.20
N TYR A 758 -14.79 11.69 0.96
CA TYR A 758 -15.26 12.57 -0.12
C TYR A 758 -16.19 11.83 -1.10
N GLN A 759 -15.88 10.57 -1.42
CA GLN A 759 -16.65 9.74 -2.35
C GLN A 759 -17.88 9.07 -1.70
N ASN A 760 -18.08 9.24 -0.39
CA ASN A 760 -19.11 8.58 0.43
C ASN A 760 -19.04 7.03 0.34
N LYS A 761 -17.83 6.50 0.08
CA LYS A 761 -17.57 5.06 -0.11
C LYS A 761 -16.14 4.64 0.20
N SER A 762 -15.88 4.10 1.40
CA SER A 762 -14.61 3.43 1.69
C SER A 762 -14.43 2.20 0.81
N LYS A 763 -13.22 2.02 0.29
CA LYS A 763 -12.87 0.91 -0.61
C LYS A 763 -11.66 0.16 -0.09
N VAL A 764 -11.79 -1.16 0.01
CA VAL A 764 -10.67 -2.09 0.18
C VAL A 764 -10.47 -2.83 -1.14
N LEU A 765 -9.23 -2.89 -1.62
CA LEU A 765 -8.87 -3.58 -2.86
C LEU A 765 -7.64 -4.47 -2.63
N PHE A 766 -7.67 -5.69 -3.17
CA PHE A 766 -6.56 -6.64 -3.13
C PHE A 766 -6.06 -6.95 -4.56
N ASP A 767 -4.82 -7.42 -4.69
CA ASP A 767 -4.17 -7.65 -5.98
C ASP A 767 -3.03 -8.67 -5.83
N TYR A 768 -3.15 -9.86 -6.44
CA TYR A 768 -2.02 -10.79 -6.57
C TYR A 768 -1.07 -10.30 -7.65
N LEU A 769 0.09 -9.78 -7.23
CA LEU A 769 1.06 -9.22 -8.15
C LEU A 769 1.73 -10.33 -8.98
N PRO A 770 1.99 -10.14 -10.29
CA PRO A 770 2.47 -11.17 -11.23
C PRO A 770 3.96 -11.57 -11.05
N THR A 771 4.39 -11.70 -9.80
CA THR A 771 5.77 -12.00 -9.34
C THR A 771 6.02 -13.50 -9.16
N ALA A 772 5.03 -14.27 -8.72
CA ALA A 772 5.20 -15.65 -8.26
C ALA A 772 5.71 -16.62 -9.34
N LYS A 773 5.20 -16.47 -10.56
CA LYS A 773 5.48 -17.34 -11.71
C LYS A 773 5.30 -18.81 -11.35
N TYR A 774 4.11 -19.11 -10.82
CA TYR A 774 3.64 -20.48 -10.60
C TYR A 774 3.81 -21.31 -11.87
N THR A 775 4.36 -22.51 -11.71
CA THR A 775 4.58 -23.48 -12.77
C THR A 775 4.25 -24.88 -12.25
N SER A 776 3.64 -25.72 -13.09
CA SER A 776 3.40 -27.12 -12.78
C SER A 776 4.33 -28.06 -13.54
N ILE A 777 4.72 -29.12 -12.86
CA ILE A 777 5.42 -30.27 -13.40
C ILE A 777 4.45 -31.44 -13.31
N SER A 778 3.90 -31.85 -14.45
CA SER A 778 3.06 -33.04 -14.59
C SER A 778 3.92 -34.30 -14.69
N LYS A 779 3.32 -35.44 -14.33
CA LYS A 779 3.92 -36.80 -14.41
C LYS A 779 3.95 -37.40 -15.82
N SER A 780 3.10 -36.92 -16.72
CA SER A 780 3.25 -37.12 -18.17
C SER A 780 4.45 -36.32 -18.74
N GLY A 781 4.79 -35.21 -18.10
CA GLY A 781 5.81 -34.26 -18.54
C GLY A 781 5.42 -33.42 -19.75
N SER A 782 4.16 -33.48 -20.20
CA SER A 782 3.72 -32.81 -21.43
C SER A 782 3.51 -31.31 -21.22
N LYS A 783 3.69 -30.53 -22.30
CA LYS A 783 3.44 -29.08 -22.29
C LYS A 783 2.00 -28.72 -21.97
N ARG A 784 1.05 -29.51 -22.48
CA ARG A 784 -0.39 -29.28 -22.30
C ARG A 784 -0.78 -29.49 -20.84
N ASP A 785 -0.33 -30.59 -20.25
CA ASP A 785 -0.65 -30.94 -18.87
C ASP A 785 0.06 -30.01 -17.87
N ASN A 786 1.30 -29.59 -18.15
CA ASN A 786 2.01 -28.56 -17.37
C ASN A 786 1.26 -27.22 -17.38
N LEU A 787 0.72 -26.79 -18.52
CA LEU A 787 -0.10 -25.57 -18.61
C LEU A 787 -1.41 -25.74 -17.85
N TYR A 788 -2.15 -26.82 -18.14
CA TYR A 788 -3.47 -27.11 -17.58
C TYR A 788 -3.45 -27.19 -16.05
N GLU A 789 -2.53 -27.96 -15.46
CA GLU A 789 -2.40 -28.04 -14.00
C GLU A 789 -2.10 -26.67 -13.38
N THR A 790 -1.31 -25.82 -14.05
CA THR A 790 -1.00 -24.49 -13.51
C THR A 790 -2.22 -23.58 -13.54
N ILE A 791 -2.97 -23.55 -14.65
CA ILE A 791 -4.21 -22.77 -14.78
C ILE A 791 -5.22 -23.26 -13.72
N LYS A 792 -5.48 -24.57 -13.67
CA LYS A 792 -6.41 -25.21 -12.72
C LYS A 792 -6.06 -24.90 -11.27
N LYS A 793 -4.79 -25.02 -10.87
CA LYS A 793 -4.37 -24.75 -9.49
C LYS A 793 -4.38 -23.25 -9.17
N THR A 794 -3.90 -22.38 -10.05
CA THR A 794 -3.89 -20.93 -9.80
C THR A 794 -5.27 -20.27 -9.91
N ALA A 795 -6.25 -20.90 -10.58
CA ALA A 795 -7.66 -20.50 -10.54
C ALA A 795 -8.22 -20.35 -9.11
N GLN A 796 -7.65 -21.08 -8.13
CA GLN A 796 -7.99 -20.91 -6.71
C GLN A 796 -7.98 -19.44 -6.28
N PHE A 797 -6.99 -18.65 -6.73
CA PHE A 797 -6.82 -17.26 -6.31
C PHE A 797 -8.01 -16.38 -6.72
N ALA A 798 -8.50 -16.54 -7.95
CA ALA A 798 -9.69 -15.82 -8.43
C ALA A 798 -10.97 -16.20 -7.64
N PHE A 799 -11.09 -17.46 -7.22
CA PHE A 799 -12.22 -17.92 -6.39
C PHE A 799 -12.09 -17.53 -4.91
N LEU A 800 -10.89 -17.29 -4.38
CA LEU A 800 -10.73 -16.61 -3.08
C LEU A 800 -11.24 -15.17 -3.17
N GLU A 801 -11.01 -14.48 -4.27
CA GLU A 801 -11.47 -13.10 -4.49
C GLU A 801 -12.99 -13.01 -4.64
N GLU A 802 -13.63 -14.00 -5.28
CA GLU A 802 -15.08 -14.19 -5.29
C GLU A 802 -15.67 -14.36 -3.87
N SER A 803 -14.96 -15.06 -2.97
CA SER A 803 -15.41 -15.38 -1.60
C SER A 803 -15.32 -14.19 -0.64
N GLU A 804 -14.25 -13.41 -0.73
CA GLU A 804 -13.91 -12.38 0.26
C GLU A 804 -14.31 -10.95 -0.13
N PHE A 805 -14.55 -10.68 -1.42
CA PHE A 805 -14.89 -9.34 -1.93
C PHE A 805 -16.25 -9.30 -2.61
N ASP A 806 -16.95 -8.16 -2.54
CA ASP A 806 -18.26 -7.99 -3.19
C ASP A 806 -18.15 -8.03 -4.72
N ASP A 807 -17.12 -7.38 -5.28
CA ASP A 807 -16.80 -7.33 -6.71
C ASP A 807 -15.48 -8.06 -7.01
N SER A 808 -15.44 -8.86 -8.07
CA SER A 808 -14.25 -9.58 -8.53
C SER A 808 -14.36 -9.92 -10.02
N ALA A 809 -13.23 -10.22 -10.66
CA ALA A 809 -13.21 -10.60 -12.07
C ALA A 809 -14.06 -11.86 -12.35
N VAL A 810 -14.14 -12.80 -11.40
CA VAL A 810 -15.05 -13.97 -11.48
C VAL A 810 -16.50 -13.51 -11.57
N LYS A 811 -16.94 -12.63 -10.66
CA LYS A 811 -18.33 -12.15 -10.60
C LYS A 811 -18.72 -11.30 -11.81
N GLN A 812 -17.77 -10.54 -12.37
CA GLN A 812 -18.03 -9.78 -13.60
C GLN A 812 -18.03 -10.64 -14.87
N LEU A 813 -17.47 -11.86 -14.84
CA LEU A 813 -17.39 -12.76 -15.99
C LEU A 813 -18.37 -13.95 -15.90
N GLU A 814 -19.04 -14.14 -14.77
CA GLU A 814 -19.98 -15.24 -14.55
C GLU A 814 -21.14 -15.19 -15.57
N GLY A 815 -21.33 -16.29 -16.32
CA GLY A 815 -22.38 -16.42 -17.33
C GLY A 815 -22.12 -15.69 -18.66
N HIS A 816 -20.95 -15.06 -18.83
CA HIS A 816 -20.55 -14.38 -20.07
C HIS A 816 -19.76 -15.31 -21.01
N GLU A 817 -19.92 -15.15 -22.34
CA GLU A 817 -19.16 -15.94 -23.33
C GLU A 817 -17.74 -15.38 -23.46
N LEU A 818 -16.74 -16.15 -22.99
CA LEU A 818 -15.33 -15.74 -23.00
C LEU A 818 -14.63 -16.06 -24.32
N VAL A 819 -13.74 -15.17 -24.75
CA VAL A 819 -12.89 -15.35 -25.95
C VAL A 819 -11.43 -14.97 -25.68
N CYS A 820 -10.51 -15.82 -26.15
CA CYS A 820 -9.07 -15.56 -26.12
C CYS A 820 -8.66 -14.54 -27.19
N LEU A 821 -8.05 -13.44 -26.76
CA LEU A 821 -7.53 -12.36 -27.61
C LEU A 821 -6.71 -12.88 -28.81
N HIS A 822 -5.82 -13.85 -28.58
CA HIS A 822 -4.85 -14.29 -29.57
C HIS A 822 -5.50 -14.93 -30.81
N ASN A 823 -6.74 -15.40 -30.69
CA ASN A 823 -7.46 -16.06 -31.77
C ASN A 823 -8.16 -15.02 -32.67
N ILE A 824 -8.79 -14.02 -32.05
CA ILE A 824 -9.70 -13.06 -32.71
C ILE A 824 -9.06 -11.71 -33.08
N ARG A 825 -7.82 -11.44 -32.66
CA ARG A 825 -7.12 -10.15 -32.86
C ARG A 825 -7.05 -9.65 -34.33
N ASN A 826 -7.20 -10.54 -35.30
CA ASN A 826 -7.16 -10.22 -36.73
C ASN A 826 -8.55 -9.99 -37.35
N GLU A 827 -9.64 -10.23 -36.61
CA GLU A 827 -11.01 -10.05 -37.08
C GLU A 827 -11.40 -8.57 -37.04
N PRO A 828 -12.16 -8.04 -38.04
CA PRO A 828 -12.45 -6.62 -38.13
C PRO A 828 -13.14 -6.03 -36.89
N GLU A 829 -14.06 -6.77 -36.26
CA GLU A 829 -14.85 -6.29 -35.12
C GLU A 829 -14.05 -6.20 -33.79
N TYR A 830 -12.92 -6.91 -33.68
CA TYR A 830 -11.94 -6.78 -32.60
C TYR A 830 -10.70 -5.95 -33.03
N GLY A 831 -10.77 -5.28 -34.18
CA GLY A 831 -9.72 -4.40 -34.68
C GLY A 831 -9.47 -3.21 -33.73
N TYR A 832 -8.19 -2.88 -33.52
CA TYR A 832 -7.72 -1.88 -32.54
C TYR A 832 -8.53 -0.57 -32.50
N ASN A 833 -8.91 -0.03 -33.66
CA ASN A 833 -9.67 1.23 -33.76
C ASN A 833 -11.13 1.11 -33.30
N ILE A 834 -11.77 -0.05 -33.48
CA ILE A 834 -13.14 -0.30 -33.02
C ILE A 834 -13.16 -0.52 -31.50
N LEU A 835 -12.12 -1.15 -30.94
CA LEU A 835 -12.05 -1.37 -29.49
C LEU A 835 -11.61 -0.11 -28.71
N LYS A 836 -10.75 0.72 -29.31
CA LYS A 836 -10.44 2.07 -28.82
C LYS A 836 -11.70 2.93 -28.64
N SER A 837 -12.69 2.81 -29.53
CA SER A 837 -13.96 3.56 -29.42
C SER A 837 -14.99 2.92 -28.50
N LYS A 838 -14.84 1.64 -28.12
CA LYS A 838 -15.71 0.97 -27.14
C LYS A 838 -15.27 1.23 -25.69
N HIS A 839 -14.04 0.86 -25.30
CA HIS A 839 -13.57 1.08 -23.92
C HIS A 839 -12.04 1.07 -23.78
N LYS A 840 -11.47 2.06 -23.08
CA LYS A 840 -10.02 2.30 -22.99
C LYS A 840 -9.21 1.14 -22.36
N VAL A 841 -9.84 0.32 -21.50
CA VAL A 841 -9.20 -0.84 -20.87
C VAL A 841 -8.77 -1.90 -21.92
N PHE A 842 -9.60 -2.16 -22.94
CA PHE A 842 -9.23 -3.10 -24.01
C PHE A 842 -8.03 -2.60 -24.81
N GLN A 843 -8.08 -1.34 -25.26
CA GLN A 843 -7.02 -0.70 -26.05
C GLN A 843 -5.66 -0.73 -25.33
N ASN A 844 -5.66 -0.40 -24.04
CA ASN A 844 -4.42 -0.17 -23.31
C ASN A 844 -3.88 -1.43 -22.64
N ARG A 845 -4.67 -2.16 -21.83
CA ARG A 845 -4.17 -3.35 -21.09
C ARG A 845 -4.26 -4.61 -21.95
N ILE A 846 -5.48 -5.08 -22.23
CA ILE A 846 -5.73 -6.36 -22.90
C ILE A 846 -4.96 -6.48 -24.24
N PHE A 847 -4.98 -5.44 -25.10
CA PHE A 847 -4.38 -5.53 -26.45
C PHE A 847 -2.87 -5.23 -26.55
N ARG A 848 -2.22 -4.74 -25.49
CA ARG A 848 -0.77 -4.44 -25.50
C ARG A 848 0.08 -5.47 -24.78
N GLU A 849 -0.49 -6.19 -23.83
CA GLU A 849 0.29 -7.11 -22.98
C GLU A 849 0.57 -8.46 -23.68
N ASN A 850 1.67 -9.08 -23.28
CA ASN A 850 2.28 -10.21 -24.00
C ASN A 850 1.80 -11.57 -23.45
N GLN A 851 0.54 -11.62 -22.99
CA GLN A 851 -0.09 -12.69 -22.20
C GLN A 851 -1.35 -13.24 -22.88
N LEU A 852 -1.86 -14.37 -22.40
CA LEU A 852 -3.11 -14.95 -22.88
C LEU A 852 -4.29 -14.31 -22.14
N SER A 853 -4.89 -13.28 -22.74
CA SER A 853 -6.03 -12.55 -22.17
C SER A 853 -7.36 -13.12 -22.69
N PHE A 854 -8.28 -13.42 -21.79
CA PHE A 854 -9.63 -13.94 -22.08
C PHE A 854 -10.68 -13.01 -21.50
N PHE A 855 -11.62 -12.53 -22.31
CA PHE A 855 -12.59 -11.50 -21.94
C PHE A 855 -13.96 -11.78 -22.56
N GLU A 856 -15.03 -11.10 -22.11
CA GLU A 856 -16.35 -11.27 -22.73
C GLU A 856 -16.32 -10.82 -24.20
N LYS A 857 -16.72 -11.72 -25.10
CA LYS A 857 -16.87 -11.50 -26.55
C LYS A 857 -17.67 -10.25 -26.93
N LYS A 858 -18.74 -9.93 -26.21
CA LYS A 858 -19.58 -8.73 -26.46
C LYS A 858 -18.96 -7.44 -25.91
N MET A 859 -18.03 -7.54 -24.97
CA MET A 859 -17.32 -6.42 -24.33
C MET A 859 -18.24 -5.42 -23.61
N THR A 860 -19.27 -5.95 -22.93
CA THR A 860 -20.15 -5.20 -22.01
C THR A 860 -19.55 -5.09 -20.61
N VAL A 861 -18.84 -6.14 -20.18
CA VAL A 861 -17.96 -6.15 -19.00
C VAL A 861 -16.50 -5.96 -19.42
N THR A 862 -15.68 -5.41 -18.51
CA THR A 862 -14.30 -4.98 -18.81
C THR A 862 -13.23 -5.59 -17.90
N SER A 863 -13.64 -6.49 -16.99
CA SER A 863 -12.75 -7.48 -16.39
C SER A 863 -12.28 -8.51 -17.43
N TYR A 864 -11.19 -9.21 -17.13
CA TYR A 864 -10.66 -10.29 -17.95
C TYR A 864 -9.89 -11.30 -17.10
N TYR A 865 -9.68 -12.51 -17.63
CA TYR A 865 -8.69 -13.44 -17.12
C TYR A 865 -7.38 -13.29 -17.88
N GLU A 866 -6.26 -13.41 -17.19
CA GLU A 866 -4.91 -13.37 -17.76
C GLU A 866 -4.14 -14.62 -17.38
N VAL A 867 -3.62 -15.36 -18.36
CA VAL A 867 -2.71 -16.48 -18.16
C VAL A 867 -1.31 -16.12 -18.66
N ASP A 868 -0.29 -16.30 -17.81
CA ASP A 868 1.10 -16.13 -18.21
C ASP A 868 1.51 -17.22 -19.20
N LYS A 869 1.80 -16.82 -20.44
CA LYS A 869 2.08 -17.75 -21.55
C LYS A 869 3.31 -18.63 -21.36
N ASN A 870 4.19 -18.32 -20.39
CA ASN A 870 5.45 -19.02 -20.17
C ASN A 870 5.33 -20.06 -19.04
N THR A 871 4.33 -19.95 -18.17
CA THR A 871 4.18 -20.79 -16.98
C THR A 871 2.79 -21.40 -16.78
N GLY A 872 1.73 -20.74 -17.28
CA GLY A 872 0.33 -21.12 -17.05
C GLY A 872 -0.31 -20.49 -15.81
N GLU A 873 0.35 -19.50 -15.19
CA GLU A 873 -0.18 -18.78 -14.03
C GLU A 873 -1.38 -17.90 -14.41
N LEU A 874 -2.57 -18.24 -13.89
CA LEU A 874 -3.84 -17.53 -14.08
C LEU A 874 -4.05 -16.44 -13.02
N ARG A 875 -4.59 -15.30 -13.44
CA ARG A 875 -5.17 -14.22 -12.62
C ARG A 875 -6.53 -13.82 -13.16
N GLY A 876 -7.43 -13.38 -12.29
CA GLY A 876 -8.48 -12.43 -12.68
C GLY A 876 -7.93 -11.01 -12.70
N VAL A 877 -8.49 -10.11 -13.51
CA VAL A 877 -8.11 -8.69 -13.56
C VAL A 877 -9.34 -7.81 -13.66
N LEU A 878 -9.46 -6.83 -12.76
CA LEU A 878 -10.54 -5.83 -12.72
C LEU A 878 -10.27 -4.64 -13.67
N PRO A 879 -11.29 -3.81 -13.98
CA PRO A 879 -11.13 -2.65 -14.87
C PRO A 879 -10.17 -1.57 -14.35
N ASP A 880 -9.91 -1.50 -13.04
CA ASP A 880 -8.87 -0.62 -12.46
C ASP A 880 -7.44 -1.13 -12.70
N GLY A 881 -7.28 -2.39 -13.10
CA GLY A 881 -5.99 -3.03 -13.38
C GLY A 881 -5.39 -3.76 -12.18
N SER A 882 -6.11 -3.86 -11.06
CA SER A 882 -5.78 -4.80 -9.99
C SER A 882 -6.17 -6.22 -10.36
N GLY A 883 -5.31 -7.16 -9.99
CA GLY A 883 -5.51 -8.59 -10.20
C GLY A 883 -6.33 -9.25 -9.10
N GLY A 884 -7.23 -8.53 -8.43
CA GLY A 884 -8.00 -9.06 -7.32
C GLY A 884 -9.19 -8.22 -6.86
N GLY A 885 -9.96 -8.78 -5.92
CA GLY A 885 -11.30 -8.29 -5.57
C GLY A 885 -11.34 -6.91 -4.91
N SER A 886 -12.50 -6.25 -5.01
CA SER A 886 -12.79 -4.99 -4.33
C SER A 886 -14.14 -5.01 -3.61
N SER A 887 -14.20 -4.34 -2.46
CA SER A 887 -15.45 -4.10 -1.73
C SER A 887 -15.59 -2.61 -1.45
N SER A 888 -16.80 -2.06 -1.69
CA SER A 888 -17.11 -0.66 -1.38
C SER A 888 -18.26 -0.57 -0.38
N THR A 889 -17.97 -0.10 0.82
CA THR A 889 -19.01 0.21 1.83
C THR A 889 -19.59 1.59 1.51
N ILE A 890 -20.91 1.77 1.59
CA ILE A 890 -21.53 3.09 1.48
C ILE A 890 -21.43 3.79 2.84
N GLU A 891 -21.10 5.08 2.84
CA GLU A 891 -20.88 5.89 4.04
C GLU A 891 -21.70 7.20 3.95
N GLN A 892 -22.94 7.20 4.43
CA GLN A 892 -23.79 8.41 4.46
C GLN A 892 -23.42 9.36 5.61
N LEU A 893 -22.21 9.91 5.60
CA LEU A 893 -21.72 10.85 6.61
C LEU A 893 -22.46 12.21 6.63
N LYS A 894 -23.26 12.54 5.61
CA LYS A 894 -23.93 13.85 5.46
C LYS A 894 -25.25 14.03 6.26
N ALA A 895 -25.63 13.08 7.12
CA ALA A 895 -26.87 13.16 7.91
C ALA A 895 -26.61 12.80 9.38
N LEU A 896 -26.49 13.82 10.24
CA LEU A 896 -26.13 13.71 11.67
C LEU A 896 -26.96 12.67 12.46
N ASP A 897 -28.26 12.54 12.19
CA ASP A 897 -29.16 11.59 12.87
C ASP A 897 -28.94 10.10 12.48
N ASN A 898 -28.37 9.84 11.29
CA ASN A 898 -28.08 8.47 10.82
C ASN A 898 -26.67 7.98 11.17
N VAL A 899 -25.82 8.87 11.73
CA VAL A 899 -24.38 8.62 11.92
C VAL A 899 -24.12 7.29 12.61
N ILE A 900 -24.78 6.98 13.72
CA ILE A 900 -24.44 5.81 14.55
C ILE A 900 -24.48 4.46 13.78
N LYS A 901 -25.40 4.27 12.82
CA LYS A 901 -25.44 3.01 12.02
C LYS A 901 -24.42 2.98 10.89
N GLU A 902 -24.18 4.10 10.22
CA GLU A 902 -23.12 4.19 9.19
C GLU A 902 -21.73 4.12 9.82
N TYR A 903 -21.57 4.74 11.00
CA TYR A 903 -20.36 4.75 11.81
C TYR A 903 -19.90 3.33 12.16
N GLN A 904 -20.82 2.40 12.46
CA GLN A 904 -20.44 1.00 12.69
C GLN A 904 -19.91 0.28 11.43
N LYS A 905 -20.30 0.70 10.22
CA LYS A 905 -19.78 0.15 8.96
C LYS A 905 -18.38 0.70 8.67
N VAL A 906 -18.20 2.01 8.89
CA VAL A 906 -16.89 2.69 8.92
C VAL A 906 -15.95 2.02 9.95
N LEU A 907 -16.46 1.70 11.14
CA LEU A 907 -15.70 0.99 12.18
C LEU A 907 -15.11 -0.32 11.65
N ALA A 908 -15.89 -1.13 10.91
CA ALA A 908 -15.51 -2.44 10.41
C ALA A 908 -14.46 -2.38 9.28
N GLY A 909 -14.64 -1.49 8.29
CA GLY A 909 -13.64 -1.26 7.24
C GLY A 909 -12.30 -0.81 7.83
N ILE A 910 -12.35 0.07 8.83
CA ILE A 910 -11.14 0.51 9.55
C ILE A 910 -10.67 -0.55 10.58
N GLN A 911 -11.47 -1.50 11.04
CA GLN A 911 -11.01 -2.59 11.94
C GLN A 911 -10.04 -3.54 11.25
N LEU A 912 -10.31 -3.87 9.97
CA LEU A 912 -9.36 -4.58 9.11
C LEU A 912 -8.01 -3.82 8.98
N MET A 913 -8.05 -2.49 9.17
CA MET A 913 -6.95 -1.54 8.96
C MET A 913 -6.32 -1.00 10.26
N MET A 914 -6.90 -1.23 11.44
CA MET A 914 -6.21 -1.06 12.74
C MET A 914 -5.17 -2.16 12.98
N MET A 915 -5.05 -3.09 12.03
CA MET A 915 -3.93 -4.03 11.89
C MET A 915 -3.00 -3.62 10.73
N ILE A 916 -3.04 -2.34 10.30
CA ILE A 916 -2.09 -1.70 9.39
C ILE A 916 -1.48 -0.45 10.08
N PRO A 917 -0.14 -0.29 10.07
CA PRO A 917 0.57 0.88 10.63
C PRO A 917 0.32 2.27 9.98
N GLY A 918 1.15 3.25 10.37
CA GLY A 918 1.14 4.71 10.09
C GLY A 918 0.26 5.45 11.10
N ALA A 919 0.64 6.47 11.90
CA ALA A 919 1.80 7.37 12.02
C ALA A 919 2.02 7.86 13.50
N ALA A 920 3.15 8.48 13.86
CA ALA A 920 3.40 9.31 15.09
C ALA A 920 4.69 10.18 14.94
N THR A 921 4.97 11.15 15.83
CA THR A 921 5.94 12.27 15.59
C THR A 921 7.42 12.00 15.92
N SER A 922 7.93 10.79 15.70
CA SER A 922 9.37 10.49 15.84
C SER A 922 9.98 10.01 14.52
N ALA A 923 11.30 10.11 14.38
CA ALA A 923 12.03 9.80 13.15
C ALA A 923 12.20 8.29 12.86
N ALA A 924 11.51 7.41 13.60
CA ALA A 924 11.55 5.97 13.41
C ALA A 924 10.37 5.51 12.53
N PRO A 925 10.60 5.04 11.28
CA PRO A 925 9.50 4.64 10.38
C PRO A 925 8.75 3.35 10.79
N ILE A 926 9.07 2.72 11.92
CA ILE A 926 8.15 1.80 12.62
C ILE A 926 7.13 2.58 13.44
N VAL A 927 7.58 3.48 14.33
CA VAL A 927 6.75 4.30 15.25
C VAL A 927 5.58 5.00 14.55
N ALA A 928 5.69 5.19 13.25
CA ALA A 928 4.55 5.42 12.40
C ALA A 928 3.47 4.32 12.53
N LEU A 929 2.53 4.41 13.51
CA LEU A 929 1.55 3.34 13.82
C LEU A 929 0.07 3.74 14.14
N TYR A 930 -0.30 5.00 14.41
CA TYR A 930 -1.64 5.34 14.94
C TYR A 930 -2.65 6.07 14.04
N SER A 931 -2.25 6.59 12.89
CA SER A 931 -3.06 7.47 12.04
C SER A 931 -4.38 6.87 11.58
N MET A 932 -4.44 5.56 11.29
CA MET A 932 -5.69 4.90 10.91
C MET A 932 -6.68 4.78 12.08
N THR A 933 -6.17 4.60 13.30
CA THR A 933 -6.94 4.77 14.53
C THR A 933 -7.38 6.22 14.70
N LEU A 934 -6.48 7.17 14.45
CA LEU A 934 -6.75 8.59 14.64
C LEU A 934 -7.79 9.13 13.67
N VAL A 935 -7.96 8.61 12.45
CA VAL A 935 -9.09 8.97 11.56
C VAL A 935 -10.45 8.77 12.22
N LYS A 936 -10.60 7.79 13.14
CA LYS A 936 -11.81 7.67 13.99
C LYS A 936 -11.87 8.73 15.09
N LEU A 937 -10.73 9.05 15.69
CA LEU A 937 -10.63 10.08 16.72
C LEU A 937 -10.90 11.49 16.14
N TYR A 938 -10.50 11.77 14.89
CA TYR A 938 -10.90 12.95 14.13
C TYR A 938 -12.42 13.03 13.95
N ALA A 939 -13.09 11.91 13.64
CA ALA A 939 -14.55 11.89 13.49
C ALA A 939 -15.26 12.19 14.82
N PHE A 940 -14.84 11.56 15.92
CA PHE A 940 -15.38 11.81 17.26
C PHE A 940 -15.00 13.20 17.82
N ALA A 941 -13.82 13.70 17.54
CA ALA A 941 -13.41 15.06 17.89
C ALA A 941 -14.28 16.08 17.18
N THR A 942 -14.56 15.86 15.88
CA THR A 942 -15.49 16.69 15.12
C THR A 942 -16.90 16.65 15.73
N GLU A 943 -17.40 15.48 16.12
CA GLU A 943 -18.68 15.33 16.84
C GLU A 943 -18.69 16.06 18.19
N ALA A 944 -17.65 15.90 19.02
CA ALA A 944 -17.52 16.56 20.33
C ALA A 944 -17.36 18.09 20.21
N ILE A 945 -16.66 18.59 19.20
CA ILE A 945 -16.51 20.02 18.89
C ILE A 945 -17.86 20.63 18.46
N ILE A 946 -18.66 19.87 17.70
CA ILE A 946 -20.04 20.24 17.35
C ILE A 946 -20.97 20.22 18.59
N LEU A 947 -20.71 19.34 19.57
CA LEU A 947 -21.53 19.13 20.77
C LEU A 947 -21.10 19.90 22.04
N MET A 948 -20.21 20.89 21.89
CA MET A 948 -19.80 21.95 22.84
C MET A 948 -18.57 21.73 23.76
N ASN A 949 -17.86 22.85 23.91
CA ASN A 949 -16.87 23.25 24.92
C ASN A 949 -15.47 22.59 24.88
N PRO A 950 -14.42 23.30 24.41
CA PRO A 950 -13.06 22.78 24.29
C PRO A 950 -12.22 22.77 25.59
N ASP A 951 -12.73 23.25 26.73
CA ASP A 951 -11.95 23.48 27.97
C ASP A 951 -11.38 22.21 28.68
N LYS A 952 -11.41 21.02 28.06
CA LYS A 952 -11.05 19.73 28.69
C LYS A 952 -10.24 18.79 27.80
N LEU A 953 -9.15 19.29 27.24
CA LEU A 953 -8.20 18.56 26.38
C LEU A 953 -7.71 17.21 26.96
N GLU A 954 -7.36 17.14 28.25
CA GLU A 954 -6.98 15.87 28.93
C GLU A 954 -8.15 14.87 28.99
N GLY A 955 -9.38 15.37 29.16
CA GLY A 955 -10.60 14.57 29.13
C GLY A 955 -10.89 14.00 27.74
N GLN A 956 -10.66 14.79 26.68
CA GLN A 956 -10.78 14.37 25.29
C GLN A 956 -9.74 13.29 24.94
N VAL A 957 -8.48 13.46 25.34
CA VAL A 957 -7.42 12.45 25.15
C VAL A 957 -7.74 11.14 25.89
N ASN A 958 -8.20 11.20 27.14
CA ASN A 958 -8.59 10.01 27.90
C ASN A 958 -9.83 9.32 27.31
N MET A 959 -10.81 10.09 26.83
CA MET A 959 -11.99 9.58 26.11
C MET A 959 -11.57 8.90 24.80
N ALA A 960 -10.69 9.53 24.00
CA ALA A 960 -10.12 8.96 22.78
C ALA A 960 -9.35 7.64 23.04
N LEU A 961 -8.62 7.53 24.15
CA LEU A 961 -7.92 6.30 24.53
C LEU A 961 -8.87 5.21 25.06
N LYS A 962 -9.96 5.59 25.75
CA LYS A 962 -11.06 4.66 26.12
C LYS A 962 -11.84 4.18 24.90
N GLU A 963 -12.06 5.04 23.92
CA GLU A 963 -12.65 4.73 22.63
C GLU A 963 -11.74 3.83 21.80
N LEU A 964 -10.43 4.09 21.77
CA LEU A 964 -9.42 3.22 21.15
C LEU A 964 -9.39 1.84 21.85
N ALA A 965 -9.37 1.79 23.18
CA ALA A 965 -9.48 0.53 23.92
C ALA A 965 -10.78 -0.21 23.58
N CYS A 966 -11.93 0.48 23.59
CA CYS A 966 -13.23 -0.05 23.15
C CYS A 966 -13.19 -0.53 21.69
N ASN A 967 -12.45 0.13 20.78
CA ASN A 967 -12.38 -0.22 19.35
C ASN A 967 -11.36 -1.29 19.00
N VAL A 968 -10.24 -1.41 19.73
CA VAL A 968 -9.32 -2.54 19.63
C VAL A 968 -9.97 -3.78 20.24
N TYR A 969 -10.63 -3.65 21.39
CA TYR A 969 -11.52 -4.67 21.96
C TYR A 969 -12.63 -5.08 20.98
N LYS A 970 -13.30 -4.12 20.31
CA LYS A 970 -14.24 -4.42 19.21
C LYS A 970 -13.55 -5.03 17.97
N SER A 971 -12.30 -4.70 17.65
CA SER A 971 -11.58 -5.25 16.48
C SER A 971 -11.26 -6.72 16.69
N ILE A 972 -10.71 -7.01 17.88
CA ILE A 972 -10.58 -8.34 18.46
C ILE A 972 -11.96 -9.04 18.36
N ILE A 973 -13.05 -8.43 18.84
CA ILE A 973 -14.38 -9.05 18.79
C ILE A 973 -14.93 -9.31 17.37
N MET A 974 -14.89 -8.32 16.48
CA MET A 974 -15.73 -8.31 15.27
C MET A 974 -15.10 -9.03 14.07
N THR A 975 -13.79 -9.21 14.05
CA THR A 975 -13.03 -9.75 12.90
C THR A 975 -13.55 -11.11 12.38
N PHE A 976 -14.21 -11.92 13.23
CA PHE A 976 -14.64 -13.29 12.87
C PHE A 976 -16.14 -13.59 13.09
N ILE A 977 -16.97 -12.61 13.48
CA ILE A 977 -18.42 -12.79 13.66
C ILE A 977 -19.17 -12.76 12.31
N GLY A 978 -18.56 -12.19 11.27
CA GLY A 978 -19.18 -11.91 9.97
C GLY A 978 -19.48 -13.12 9.07
N LYS A 979 -20.44 -13.98 9.45
CA LYS A 979 -21.32 -14.81 8.57
C LYS A 979 -22.35 -15.60 9.42
N MET A 980 -23.28 -14.90 10.10
CA MET A 980 -24.50 -15.50 10.66
C MET A 980 -25.75 -14.89 10.02
N GLY A 981 -26.55 -15.71 9.31
CA GLY A 981 -27.90 -15.32 8.85
C GLY A 981 -28.19 -15.51 7.35
N THR A 982 -28.23 -16.73 6.84
CA THR A 982 -28.69 -17.03 5.46
C THR A 982 -30.22 -17.05 5.33
N GLY A 983 -30.87 -15.90 5.61
CA GLY A 983 -32.28 -15.67 5.30
C GLY A 983 -32.47 -15.17 3.86
N LYS A 984 -33.50 -15.67 3.15
CA LYS A 984 -33.81 -15.21 1.78
C LYS A 984 -34.49 -13.84 1.77
N ALA A 985 -33.69 -12.78 1.89
CA ALA A 985 -34.05 -11.39 1.58
C ALA A 985 -33.01 -10.79 0.61
N GLN A 986 -33.38 -9.76 -0.13
CA GLN A 986 -32.80 -9.50 -1.45
C GLN A 986 -31.98 -8.19 -1.52
N GLY A 987 -30.65 -8.34 -1.56
CA GLY A 987 -29.70 -7.28 -1.92
C GLY A 987 -29.25 -6.35 -0.79
N VAL A 988 -28.08 -5.75 -0.97
CA VAL A 988 -27.39 -4.78 -0.08
C VAL A 988 -26.93 -5.36 1.27
N ILE A 989 -25.62 -5.61 1.39
CA ILE A 989 -24.84 -5.80 2.63
C ILE A 989 -25.50 -6.73 3.67
N ASN A 990 -25.37 -8.05 3.48
CA ASN A 990 -25.80 -9.06 4.47
C ASN A 990 -24.81 -9.22 5.65
N THR A 991 -24.36 -8.10 6.20
CA THR A 991 -23.64 -7.99 7.47
C THR A 991 -24.20 -6.81 8.27
N MET A 992 -24.54 -7.08 9.54
CA MET A 992 -24.94 -6.17 10.64
C MET A 992 -26.45 -6.05 10.99
N ASP A 993 -27.38 -5.90 10.04
CA ASP A 993 -28.76 -5.47 10.38
C ASP A 993 -29.75 -6.56 10.92
N GLY A 994 -29.31 -7.80 11.09
CA GLY A 994 -30.21 -8.96 11.28
C GLY A 994 -30.92 -9.10 12.64
N LEU A 995 -30.32 -8.64 13.74
CA LEU A 995 -30.87 -8.82 15.09
C LEU A 995 -31.49 -7.53 15.67
N GLU A 996 -30.87 -6.38 15.40
CA GLU A 996 -31.35 -5.09 15.93
C GLU A 996 -32.70 -4.69 15.36
N ASN A 997 -32.93 -4.88 14.05
CA ASN A 997 -34.25 -4.61 13.44
C ASN A 997 -35.34 -5.55 13.99
N LEU A 998 -34.98 -6.77 14.38
CA LEU A 998 -35.90 -7.75 14.97
C LEU A 998 -36.31 -7.35 16.40
N ILE A 999 -35.44 -6.64 17.13
CA ILE A 999 -35.71 -6.07 18.46
C ILE A 999 -36.45 -4.73 18.34
N ALA A 1000 -36.09 -3.87 17.38
CA ALA A 1000 -36.80 -2.62 17.09
C ALA A 1000 -38.27 -2.89 16.70
N MET A 1001 -38.53 -3.93 15.89
CA MET A 1001 -39.89 -4.40 15.57
C MET A 1001 -40.66 -4.95 16.79
N SER A 1002 -39.99 -5.21 17.92
CA SER A 1002 -40.61 -5.57 19.20
C SER A 1002 -40.71 -4.40 20.20
N GLY A 1003 -40.37 -3.18 19.78
CA GLY A 1003 -40.60 -1.94 20.55
C GLY A 1003 -39.54 -1.61 21.62
N GLY A 1004 -38.37 -2.26 21.60
CA GLY A 1004 -37.29 -1.99 22.53
C GLY A 1004 -36.18 -1.11 21.95
N ASN A 1005 -35.91 0.05 22.57
CA ASN A 1005 -34.66 0.79 22.35
C ASN A 1005 -33.52 0.09 23.12
N PHE A 1006 -32.64 -0.60 22.40
CA PHE A 1006 -31.43 -1.22 22.96
C PHE A 1006 -30.25 -1.10 21.99
N SER A 1007 -29.09 -0.70 22.52
CA SER A 1007 -27.78 -0.89 21.89
C SER A 1007 -27.06 -2.01 22.63
N PHE A 1008 -26.40 -2.92 21.91
CA PHE A 1008 -25.76 -4.10 22.52
C PHE A 1008 -24.46 -3.79 23.29
N LEU A 1009 -23.87 -2.60 23.12
CA LEU A 1009 -22.64 -2.20 23.81
C LEU A 1009 -22.70 -0.72 24.24
N PRO A 1010 -23.08 -0.42 25.50
CA PRO A 1010 -22.79 0.87 26.11
C PRO A 1010 -21.29 1.00 26.44
N CYS A 1011 -20.46 1.30 25.44
CA CYS A 1011 -19.25 2.10 25.71
C CYS A 1011 -19.72 3.51 26.16
N PRO A 1012 -18.93 4.25 26.96
CA PRO A 1012 -19.44 5.39 27.72
C PRO A 1012 -20.07 6.48 26.84
N SER A 1013 -21.28 6.93 27.20
CA SER A 1013 -21.79 8.21 26.73
C SER A 1013 -21.01 9.36 27.36
N ALA A 1014 -21.00 10.51 26.68
CA ALA A 1014 -20.45 11.77 27.19
C ALA A 1014 -21.07 12.22 28.52
#